data_AF-A0A1S3S129-F1
#
_entry.id   AF-A0A1S3S129-F1
#
_cell.length_a   1.000
_cell.length_b   1.000
_cell.length_c   1.000
_cell.angle_alpha   90.00
_cell.angle_beta   90.00
_cell.angle_gamma   90.00
#
_symmetry.space_group_name_H-M   'P 1'
#
loop_
_entity.id
_entity.type
_entity.pdbx_description
1 polymer ?
#
loop_
_entity_poly.entity_id
_entity_poly.type
_entity_poly.pdbx_seq_one_letter_code
_entity_poly.pdbx_strand_id
1 'polypeptide(L)'
;MSARKYNYNRVKAEVSAKLKRLESKKFRRFQLHLCRKMDDKSVKMMGMKCIVAVLMKKYGEMASHIVSSLLKDSKYQSKRRGSQQGIESEEILTISPIKVEMDDQQANHAGGPLDAMPSGARCTNTATNGSNVYAPMLTGFSVGKDLNLNSTTNIYGPVYTGGDMIDQQMPVYDQSEEKRPLFEDIIHIRDKIKLCQKTKSESIQEGIETQSTSVLNKVYTELYIVTCDSTSINKEHEVWQAETAHLKDFSEASVIKCQDIFKPAEDKTIRCVMTKGIAGIGKTVAAQKLNLDWAVGKENQDLDFLFLLPFRKLNLIKLPHSLHGLLQIFYPELKDVNVRKIYDEHKILFILDGLDESQLSLEFDEIDNRLISDVSESASLDVLLTNLITGRLLPGALLWITSRPVAANQIPREYCHRVTEIRGFNDAQKDEYFRKHIRDPVMTSRIISDIKATRSLYIMCHLPVFCWMAVTVLQNILSKDNKSGPKPRSLPTTLSDMYMHYIKIQTIISFEKHGPTQGKQHPLMSNKDIILKLGKLAYQNLESQNVLFTEQALANCGVSVMEAATCPGLCTELVELDHGMYPTKVYCFVHLSVQEFFAALYAFHEFENGRTDSVKALIKKRKGGTLLDFLKGALDTALDSKNGHLDLFTRFLFGISHDSSQALLQDILGKTTSSSECNKKLIGYIKMLKRKDLSPERCINLIHCLLQLKDHTILQNDNNQVSPSDTQPTPFQCSLLAYLFIMSEKPEEFDFRNNKTSEEAFRRLAPALVSCTRALLNFCDITALECETVASVLQSENSHLTVLDLGHNNLGDEGVIRLCCGLRNPNCKVETLNLRHNHVGVGGVKAICEVLTCPTSKLLNLDLSSNDLGDPGAELLAFALHKRCKLQALRLSGCLITLPESVLAIALRSESFHMKELDLSYNPLRTVELDFPLQLNMDHGGESRNKPGLQKYASEVTLDPSTVNGFLSLSEGNRKVTRQRKEQYYPSTQERFNKCNQVLCKEGLCGRHYLEVECLHNVHIGMAYKQLERKGAGDNVMLGRNAVSWILYASKDKFHAQHKKCIHKLRLPEIKSNESYRIGVFLDWPAGILSFYNISSESDKRTHLYAFHTTFTEPLYLGLRLQSPTAAISLK
;
A
#
# COMPACT_ATOMS: atom_id res chain seq x y z
N MET A 1 59.48 19.34 -26.20
CA MET A 1 58.19 20.03 -25.97
C MET A 1 57.38 20.32 -27.24
N SER A 2 57.98 20.52 -28.42
CA SER A 2 57.22 20.78 -29.67
C SER A 2 56.37 19.60 -30.15
N ALA A 3 56.81 18.35 -29.98
CA ALA A 3 56.03 17.15 -30.34
C ALA A 3 54.74 16.96 -29.50
N ARG A 4 54.75 17.36 -28.22
CA ARG A 4 53.55 17.36 -27.36
C ARG A 4 52.56 18.48 -27.73
N LYS A 5 53.08 19.66 -28.13
CA LYS A 5 52.26 20.80 -28.58
C LYS A 5 51.61 20.53 -29.95
N TYR A 6 52.31 19.83 -30.85
CA TYR A 6 51.79 19.43 -32.16
C TYR A 6 50.64 18.41 -32.05
N ASN A 7 50.79 17.39 -31.19
CA ASN A 7 49.72 16.44 -30.91
C ASN A 7 48.52 17.06 -30.18
N TYR A 8 48.77 18.00 -29.25
CA TYR A 8 47.69 18.71 -28.56
C TYR A 8 46.84 19.56 -29.53
N ASN A 9 47.48 20.32 -30.41
CA ASN A 9 46.76 21.18 -31.36
C ASN A 9 46.04 20.40 -32.46
N ARG A 10 46.61 19.28 -32.94
CA ARG A 10 45.96 18.41 -33.92
C ARG A 10 44.74 17.69 -33.33
N VAL A 11 44.84 17.17 -32.10
CA VAL A 11 43.71 16.51 -31.43
C VAL A 11 42.64 17.53 -31.02
N LYS A 12 43.04 18.72 -30.55
CA LYS A 12 42.10 19.83 -30.28
C LYS A 12 41.37 20.27 -31.55
N ALA A 13 42.05 20.32 -32.70
CA ALA A 13 41.45 20.62 -33.99
C ALA A 13 40.50 19.50 -34.46
N GLU A 14 40.89 18.23 -34.37
CA GLU A 14 40.04 17.09 -34.73
C GLU A 14 38.78 16.99 -33.86
N VAL A 15 38.91 17.18 -32.55
CA VAL A 15 37.80 17.14 -31.58
C VAL A 15 36.88 18.33 -31.82
N SER A 16 37.42 19.53 -32.02
CA SER A 16 36.62 20.73 -32.28
C SER A 16 35.88 20.65 -33.63
N ALA A 17 36.51 20.11 -34.69
CA ALA A 17 35.91 19.91 -36.01
C ALA A 17 34.83 18.83 -36.00
N LYS A 18 35.02 17.72 -35.26
CA LYS A 18 34.00 16.67 -35.09
C LYS A 18 32.82 17.14 -34.23
N LEU A 19 33.06 18.01 -33.23
CA LEU A 19 32.01 18.58 -32.37
C LEU A 19 31.16 19.67 -33.06
N LYS A 20 31.64 20.31 -34.14
CA LYS A 20 30.84 21.29 -34.92
C LYS A 20 29.83 20.63 -35.87
N ARG A 21 29.91 19.31 -36.11
CA ARG A 21 29.11 18.57 -37.12
C ARG A 21 27.92 17.78 -36.56
N LEU A 22 27.49 17.98 -35.31
CA LEU A 22 26.58 17.05 -34.64
C LEU A 22 25.40 17.72 -33.95
N GLU A 23 24.19 17.49 -34.50
CA GLU A 23 22.88 17.72 -33.86
C GLU A 23 22.47 16.57 -32.90
N SER A 24 21.45 16.88 -32.09
CA SER A 24 21.08 16.30 -30.79
C SER A 24 20.95 14.77 -30.66
N LYS A 25 20.76 14.00 -31.74
CA LYS A 25 20.55 12.53 -31.64
C LYS A 25 21.82 11.69 -31.43
N LYS A 26 23.04 12.27 -31.49
CA LYS A 26 24.31 11.50 -31.35
C LYS A 26 25.03 11.64 -29.99
N PHE A 27 24.50 12.39 -29.02
CA PHE A 27 25.13 12.60 -27.71
C PHE A 27 25.27 11.29 -26.89
N ARG A 28 24.26 10.40 -26.93
CA ARG A 28 24.33 9.07 -26.28
C ARG A 28 25.39 8.14 -26.89
N ARG A 29 25.59 8.19 -28.21
CA ARG A 29 26.66 7.41 -28.88
C ARG A 29 28.04 7.97 -28.56
N PHE A 30 28.15 9.29 -28.36
CA PHE A 30 29.39 9.94 -27.93
C PHE A 30 29.79 9.51 -26.52
N GLN A 31 28.85 9.43 -25.57
CA GLN A 31 29.12 8.92 -24.20
C GLN A 31 29.73 7.51 -24.21
N LEU A 32 29.13 6.59 -24.99
CA LEU A 32 29.62 5.21 -25.17
C LEU A 32 30.99 5.14 -25.85
N HIS A 33 31.25 6.03 -26.82
CA HIS A 33 32.53 6.06 -27.53
C HIS A 33 33.66 6.69 -26.70
N LEU A 34 33.35 7.70 -25.88
CA LEU A 34 34.31 8.34 -24.98
C LEU A 34 34.77 7.38 -23.89
N CYS A 35 33.83 6.64 -23.27
CA CYS A 35 34.15 5.62 -22.27
C CYS A 35 35.06 4.54 -22.84
N ARG A 36 34.82 4.08 -24.08
CA ARG A 36 35.68 3.09 -24.76
C ARG A 36 37.09 3.59 -25.09
N LYS A 37 37.27 4.89 -25.35
CA LYS A 37 38.60 5.47 -25.62
C LYS A 37 39.39 5.83 -24.35
N MET A 38 38.75 5.89 -23.18
CA MET A 38 39.46 6.13 -21.91
C MET A 38 40.33 4.96 -21.45
N ASP A 39 40.14 3.77 -22.01
CA ASP A 39 40.99 2.61 -21.76
C ASP A 39 42.29 2.61 -22.61
N ASP A 40 42.42 3.53 -23.56
CA ASP A 40 43.65 3.72 -24.33
C ASP A 40 44.72 4.43 -23.47
N LYS A 41 45.87 3.76 -23.28
CA LYS A 41 47.00 4.19 -22.43
C LYS A 41 47.52 5.58 -22.80
N SER A 42 47.34 5.99 -24.07
CA SER A 42 47.75 7.30 -24.59
C SER A 42 46.83 8.46 -24.12
N VAL A 43 45.55 8.18 -23.82
CA VAL A 43 44.56 9.16 -23.35
C VAL A 43 44.62 9.35 -21.83
N LYS A 44 44.91 8.29 -21.06
CA LYS A 44 45.10 8.36 -19.59
C LYS A 44 46.21 9.34 -19.17
N MET A 45 47.22 9.57 -20.00
CA MET A 45 48.32 10.50 -19.73
C MET A 45 47.98 11.98 -20.00
N MET A 46 46.87 12.30 -20.66
CA MET A 46 46.56 13.67 -21.13
C MET A 46 45.85 14.57 -20.09
N GLY A 47 45.60 14.06 -18.88
CA GLY A 47 45.04 14.82 -17.76
C GLY A 47 43.54 15.08 -17.93
N MET A 48 42.73 14.39 -17.14
CA MET A 48 41.26 14.46 -17.12
C MET A 48 40.71 15.91 -17.01
N LYS A 49 41.49 16.81 -16.39
CA LYS A 49 41.19 18.24 -16.26
C LYS A 49 41.01 18.93 -17.63
N CYS A 50 41.76 18.56 -18.67
CA CYS A 50 41.64 19.16 -20.00
C CYS A 50 40.34 18.76 -20.72
N ILE A 51 39.92 17.50 -20.57
CA ILE A 51 38.69 16.98 -21.21
C ILE A 51 37.46 17.60 -20.55
N VAL A 52 37.47 17.69 -19.21
CA VAL A 52 36.41 18.35 -18.44
C VAL A 52 36.31 19.83 -18.81
N ALA A 53 37.43 20.56 -18.92
CA ALA A 53 37.43 21.97 -19.29
C ALA A 53 36.85 22.25 -20.68
N VAL A 54 37.13 21.39 -21.68
CA VAL A 54 36.57 21.54 -23.03
C VAL A 54 35.07 21.22 -23.08
N LEU A 55 34.61 20.21 -22.33
CA LEU A 55 33.20 19.85 -22.25
C LEU A 55 32.36 20.92 -21.55
N MET A 56 32.84 21.43 -20.41
CA MET A 56 32.16 22.50 -19.67
C MET A 56 32.13 23.81 -20.47
N LYS A 57 33.23 24.16 -21.17
CA LYS A 57 33.31 25.41 -21.96
C LYS A 57 32.40 25.42 -23.19
N LYS A 58 32.03 24.26 -23.74
CA LYS A 58 31.25 24.17 -24.99
C LYS A 58 29.78 23.80 -24.78
N TYR A 59 29.44 23.11 -23.69
CA TYR A 59 28.08 22.59 -23.45
C TYR A 59 27.47 22.98 -22.09
N GLY A 60 28.16 23.80 -21.29
CA GLY A 60 27.65 24.32 -20.02
C GLY A 60 27.13 23.22 -19.09
N GLU A 61 25.98 23.48 -18.43
CA GLU A 61 25.38 22.57 -17.45
C GLU A 61 24.99 21.20 -18.00
N MET A 62 24.71 21.08 -19.30
CA MET A 62 24.35 19.81 -19.94
C MET A 62 25.47 18.76 -19.87
N ALA A 63 26.72 19.16 -19.68
CA ALA A 63 27.86 18.26 -19.51
C ALA A 63 28.10 17.81 -18.05
N SER A 64 27.44 18.43 -17.07
CA SER A 64 27.67 18.22 -15.63
C SER A 64 27.53 16.75 -15.21
N HIS A 65 26.51 16.06 -15.72
CA HIS A 65 26.25 14.66 -15.38
C HIS A 65 27.33 13.70 -15.93
N ILE A 66 27.91 14.01 -17.09
CA ILE A 66 28.99 13.23 -17.71
C ILE A 66 30.32 13.50 -16.99
N VAL A 67 30.60 14.76 -16.66
CA VAL A 67 31.78 15.16 -15.88
C VAL A 67 31.76 14.50 -14.50
N SER A 68 30.61 14.49 -13.83
CA SER A 68 30.39 13.80 -12.54
C SER A 68 30.64 12.30 -12.65
N SER A 69 30.13 11.65 -13.70
CA SER A 69 30.34 10.21 -13.93
C SER A 69 31.81 9.88 -14.22
N LEU A 70 32.48 10.69 -15.05
CA LEU A 70 33.90 10.52 -15.36
C LEU A 70 34.78 10.68 -14.11
N LEU A 71 34.53 11.71 -13.29
CA LEU A 71 35.25 11.96 -12.04
C LEU A 71 35.03 10.87 -10.98
N LYS A 72 33.85 10.23 -10.96
CA LYS A 72 33.58 9.07 -10.08
C LYS A 72 34.41 7.84 -10.48
N ASP A 73 34.58 7.59 -11.77
CA ASP A 73 35.36 6.44 -12.25
C ASP A 73 36.88 6.58 -11.99
N SER A 74 37.45 7.80 -12.01
CA SER A 74 38.87 7.96 -11.65
C SER A 74 39.13 7.83 -10.15
N LYS A 75 38.18 8.22 -9.29
CA LYS A 75 38.24 7.96 -7.84
C LYS A 75 38.18 6.46 -7.52
N TYR A 76 37.51 5.67 -8.35
CA TYR A 76 37.46 4.22 -8.19
C TYR A 76 38.78 3.53 -8.61
N GLN A 77 39.47 4.05 -9.64
CA GLN A 77 40.76 3.50 -10.07
C GLN A 77 41.94 3.87 -9.15
N SER A 78 41.91 4.99 -8.42
CA SER A 78 42.97 5.31 -7.45
C SER A 78 42.92 4.45 -6.18
N LYS A 79 41.75 3.95 -5.78
CA LYS A 79 41.60 3.05 -4.62
C LYS A 79 42.10 1.62 -4.85
N ARG A 80 42.32 1.18 -6.10
CA ARG A 80 42.87 -0.16 -6.41
C ARG A 80 44.40 -0.21 -6.48
N ARG A 81 45.10 0.92 -6.33
CA ARG A 81 46.56 0.98 -6.26
C ARG A 81 46.99 1.84 -5.08
N GLY A 82 47.07 1.22 -3.90
CA GLY A 82 47.45 1.93 -2.68
C GLY A 82 47.57 1.01 -1.47
N SER A 83 48.43 -0.01 -1.56
CA SER A 83 49.03 -0.67 -0.42
C SER A 83 50.55 -0.60 -0.60
N GLN A 84 51.15 0.51 -0.15
CA GLN A 84 52.48 0.60 0.47
C GLN A 84 52.96 2.06 0.50
N GLN A 85 53.46 2.43 1.68
CA GLN A 85 54.22 3.63 2.06
C GLN A 85 53.45 4.94 2.21
N GLY A 86 53.70 5.59 3.36
CA GLY A 86 53.01 6.78 3.83
C GLY A 86 53.81 8.07 3.70
N ILE A 87 53.25 9.06 4.41
CA ILE A 87 53.72 10.42 4.73
C ILE A 87 53.30 11.54 3.75
N GLU A 88 52.42 12.38 4.30
CA GLU A 88 52.19 13.84 4.18
C GLU A 88 51.60 14.55 2.93
N SER A 89 50.73 15.51 3.32
CA SER A 89 50.33 16.79 2.70
C SER A 89 49.17 16.85 1.68
N GLU A 90 48.11 17.56 2.13
CA GLU A 90 47.25 18.59 1.49
C GLU A 90 46.82 18.44 0.01
N GLU A 91 45.65 18.83 -0.50
CA GLU A 91 44.75 19.97 -0.24
C GLU A 91 43.29 19.59 -0.60
N ILE A 92 42.33 20.17 0.12
CA ILE A 92 40.90 20.10 -0.18
C ILE A 92 40.55 21.24 -1.16
N LEU A 93 40.11 20.91 -2.39
CA LEU A 93 39.49 21.88 -3.30
C LEU A 93 37.99 21.94 -3.05
N THR A 94 37.59 22.93 -2.25
CA THR A 94 36.24 23.52 -2.25
C THR A 94 36.04 24.32 -3.54
N ILE A 95 34.95 24.09 -4.26
CA ILE A 95 34.44 25.01 -5.28
C ILE A 95 33.17 25.63 -4.70
N SER A 96 33.28 26.88 -4.27
CA SER A 96 32.17 27.75 -3.88
C SER A 96 31.45 28.30 -5.13
N PRO A 97 30.12 28.54 -5.06
CA PRO A 97 29.41 29.28 -6.09
C PRO A 97 29.70 30.79 -5.99
N ILE A 98 29.85 31.40 -7.16
CA ILE A 98 29.98 32.85 -7.38
C ILE A 98 28.68 33.53 -6.94
N LYS A 99 28.76 34.41 -5.94
CA LYS A 99 27.77 35.46 -5.67
C LYS A 99 28.09 36.65 -6.58
N VAL A 100 27.08 37.15 -7.29
CA VAL A 100 27.06 38.51 -7.82
C VAL A 100 26.17 39.29 -6.87
N GLU A 101 26.76 40.26 -6.18
CA GLU A 101 26.05 41.30 -5.43
C GLU A 101 25.44 42.31 -6.41
N MET A 102 24.24 42.78 -6.09
CA MET A 102 23.79 44.12 -6.43
C MET A 102 23.47 44.84 -5.12
N ASP A 103 24.05 46.03 -5.01
CA ASP A 103 23.88 46.99 -3.94
C ASP A 103 22.40 47.34 -3.67
N ASP A 104 22.08 47.63 -2.41
CA ASP A 104 21.31 48.82 -2.08
C ASP A 104 21.68 49.32 -0.67
N GLN A 105 21.98 50.62 -0.61
CA GLN A 105 22.41 51.36 0.57
C GLN A 105 21.22 51.84 1.42
N GLN A 106 21.45 51.91 2.74
CA GLN A 106 21.05 52.92 3.75
C GLN A 106 19.66 53.61 3.61
N ALA A 107 18.81 53.73 4.63
CA ALA A 107 19.06 54.40 5.92
C ALA A 107 17.84 54.15 6.85
N ASN A 108 18.02 53.75 8.11
CA ASN A 108 18.08 54.57 9.35
C ASN A 108 16.76 54.78 10.13
N HIS A 109 16.89 54.54 11.44
CA HIS A 109 16.15 55.06 12.60
C HIS A 109 14.71 54.57 12.83
N ALA A 110 14.20 54.39 14.05
CA ALA A 110 14.76 54.27 15.41
C ALA A 110 13.58 53.98 16.35
N GLY A 111 13.72 53.05 17.29
CA GLY A 111 13.24 53.24 18.66
C GLY A 111 11.96 52.50 19.06
N GLY A 112 12.09 51.57 20.02
CA GLY A 112 10.97 51.02 20.79
C GLY A 112 10.50 51.99 21.90
N PRO A 113 9.96 51.52 23.05
CA PRO A 113 9.59 50.14 23.41
C PRO A 113 8.29 50.00 24.27
N LEU A 114 7.91 48.74 24.59
CA LEU A 114 7.21 48.23 25.82
C LEU A 114 5.80 48.80 26.14
N ASP A 115 4.76 48.06 26.58
CA ASP A 115 4.69 46.99 27.60
C ASP A 115 3.24 46.43 27.79
N ALA A 116 3.15 45.29 28.49
CA ALA A 116 2.05 44.79 29.35
C ALA A 116 0.79 44.03 28.80
N MET A 117 0.68 42.76 29.24
CA MET A 117 -0.50 41.85 29.36
C MET A 117 -1.30 42.13 30.69
N PRO A 118 -2.36 41.39 31.18
CA PRO A 118 -2.92 40.03 30.86
C PRO A 118 -4.47 39.73 31.08
N SER A 119 -4.87 38.46 30.82
CA SER A 119 -5.99 37.63 31.42
C SER A 119 -7.47 37.89 31.01
N GLY A 120 -8.47 36.97 30.97
CA GLY A 120 -8.63 35.51 31.18
C GLY A 120 -10.14 35.09 31.29
N ALA A 121 -10.48 33.84 30.87
CA ALA A 121 -11.58 32.92 31.31
C ALA A 121 -13.09 33.02 30.84
N ARG A 122 -13.88 31.95 31.14
CA ARG A 122 -14.95 31.24 30.37
C ARG A 122 -16.38 31.17 31.02
N CYS A 123 -17.40 30.85 30.18
CA CYS A 123 -18.55 29.87 30.31
C CYS A 123 -20.02 30.19 30.79
N THR A 124 -21.01 29.82 29.92
CA THR A 124 -22.30 29.02 30.00
C THR A 124 -23.57 29.38 30.84
N ASN A 125 -24.79 29.43 30.22
CA ASN A 125 -25.94 28.45 30.25
C ASN A 125 -27.39 29.01 29.96
N THR A 126 -28.35 28.08 29.75
CA THR A 126 -29.70 27.98 29.08
C THR A 126 -31.02 28.44 29.80
N ALA A 127 -32.17 28.57 29.06
CA ALA A 127 -33.59 28.07 29.35
C ALA A 127 -34.73 28.85 28.55
N THR A 128 -35.64 28.25 27.73
CA THR A 128 -37.02 27.65 27.86
C THR A 128 -38.29 28.56 27.83
N ASN A 129 -39.29 28.09 27.03
CA ASN A 129 -40.76 28.35 26.99
C ASN A 129 -41.33 29.61 26.30
N GLY A 130 -42.44 29.40 25.55
CA GLY A 130 -42.99 30.34 24.58
C GLY A 130 -44.26 31.10 24.99
N SER A 131 -44.48 32.24 24.32
CA SER A 131 -45.76 32.87 23.94
C SER A 131 -45.45 34.04 22.97
N ASN A 132 -46.29 34.29 21.96
CA ASN A 132 -46.11 35.33 20.92
C ASN A 132 -46.23 36.77 21.46
N VAL A 133 -45.31 37.67 21.08
CA VAL A 133 -45.56 39.12 20.90
C VAL A 133 -44.64 39.71 19.81
N TYR A 134 -45.24 40.60 19.01
CA TYR A 134 -44.77 41.41 17.87
C TYR A 134 -43.31 41.92 17.89
N ALA A 135 -42.70 41.95 16.70
CA ALA A 135 -41.38 42.55 16.46
C ALA A 135 -41.41 44.10 16.51
N PRO A 136 -40.45 44.76 17.18
CA PRO A 136 -40.07 46.13 16.91
C PRO A 136 -38.71 46.22 16.21
N MET A 137 -38.60 47.20 15.32
CA MET A 137 -37.42 47.58 14.56
C MET A 137 -36.52 48.50 15.39
N LEU A 138 -35.20 48.31 15.38
CA LEU A 138 -34.23 49.21 16.05
C LEU A 138 -33.00 49.46 15.16
N THR A 139 -32.71 50.73 14.93
CA THR A 139 -31.49 51.26 14.29
C THR A 139 -30.75 52.18 15.26
N GLY A 140 -29.43 52.08 15.30
CA GLY A 140 -28.54 53.06 15.95
C GLY A 140 -28.27 52.86 17.45
N PHE A 141 -27.01 52.49 17.75
CA PHE A 141 -26.33 52.41 19.05
C PHE A 141 -26.42 51.11 19.88
N SER A 142 -25.44 50.99 20.78
CA SER A 142 -24.55 49.84 21.01
C SER A 142 -24.71 49.18 22.37
N VAL A 143 -24.78 47.84 22.41
CA VAL A 143 -24.46 46.96 23.56
C VAL A 143 -24.04 45.61 22.95
N GLY A 144 -22.82 45.11 23.15
CA GLY A 144 -22.42 44.32 24.32
C GLY A 144 -22.68 42.81 24.17
N LYS A 145 -22.30 42.23 23.02
CA LYS A 145 -22.39 40.81 22.57
C LYS A 145 -23.77 40.17 22.28
N ASP A 146 -23.75 39.54 21.09
CA ASP A 146 -24.46 38.42 20.46
C ASP A 146 -25.97 38.20 20.69
N LEU A 147 -26.74 38.47 19.63
CA LEU A 147 -28.11 37.99 19.41
C LEU A 147 -28.13 37.13 18.13
N ASN A 148 -28.69 35.92 18.23
CA ASN A 148 -28.82 34.94 17.14
C ASN A 148 -30.31 34.62 16.95
N LEU A 149 -30.82 34.62 15.70
CA LEU A 149 -32.22 34.36 15.37
C LEU A 149 -32.32 33.24 14.30
N ASN A 150 -33.21 32.27 14.53
CA ASN A 150 -33.58 31.21 13.58
C ASN A 150 -35.11 31.12 13.49
N SER A 151 -35.67 30.87 12.30
CA SER A 151 -37.10 30.54 12.11
C SER A 151 -37.32 29.35 11.19
N THR A 152 -38.25 28.47 11.54
CA THR A 152 -38.78 27.35 10.74
C THR A 152 -40.29 27.53 10.50
N THR A 153 -40.80 27.23 9.31
CA THR A 153 -42.24 27.15 9.01
C THR A 153 -42.63 25.85 8.30
N ASN A 154 -43.62 25.17 8.87
CA ASN A 154 -44.37 24.06 8.26
C ASN A 154 -45.67 24.59 7.64
N ILE A 155 -46.07 23.97 6.52
CA ILE A 155 -47.20 24.32 5.67
C ILE A 155 -48.47 23.60 6.13
N TYR A 156 -49.57 24.34 6.29
CA TYR A 156 -50.94 23.84 6.11
C TYR A 156 -51.75 24.92 5.39
N GLY A 157 -52.30 24.57 4.22
CA GLY A 157 -53.15 25.45 3.43
C GLY A 157 -54.61 25.48 3.93
N PRO A 158 -55.41 26.40 3.37
CA PRO A 158 -56.81 26.07 3.14
C PRO A 158 -57.29 26.40 1.72
N VAL A 159 -58.29 25.59 1.37
CA VAL A 159 -59.19 25.62 0.23
C VAL A 159 -59.96 26.94 0.15
N TYR A 160 -60.18 27.47 -1.05
CA TYR A 160 -61.28 28.38 -1.34
C TYR A 160 -62.04 27.96 -2.61
N THR A 161 -63.35 27.86 -2.43
CA THR A 161 -64.40 27.66 -3.42
C THR A 161 -64.98 29.00 -3.90
N GLY A 162 -65.19 29.14 -5.21
CA GLY A 162 -66.41 29.70 -5.82
C GLY A 162 -66.59 31.23 -5.96
N GLY A 163 -66.80 31.65 -7.23
CA GLY A 163 -67.56 32.85 -7.68
C GLY A 163 -66.86 34.21 -7.48
N ASP A 164 -66.82 35.17 -8.40
CA ASP A 164 -67.71 35.53 -9.50
C ASP A 164 -66.99 36.38 -10.58
N MET A 165 -67.57 36.44 -11.78
CA MET A 165 -67.16 37.27 -12.93
C MET A 165 -67.45 38.76 -12.70
N ILE A 166 -66.67 39.66 -13.33
CA ILE A 166 -67.16 40.84 -14.08
C ILE A 166 -66.06 41.33 -15.05
N ASP A 167 -66.55 41.75 -16.22
CA ASP A 167 -65.92 42.17 -17.47
C ASP A 167 -65.08 43.46 -17.44
N GLN A 168 -64.09 43.47 -18.35
CA GLN A 168 -63.61 44.55 -19.26
C GLN A 168 -63.50 46.01 -18.77
N GLN A 169 -62.26 46.55 -18.85
CA GLN A 169 -61.89 47.67 -19.73
C GLN A 169 -60.37 47.98 -19.64
N MET A 170 -59.67 47.99 -20.79
CA MET A 170 -58.44 48.79 -20.97
C MET A 170 -58.85 50.26 -21.16
N PRO A 171 -58.06 51.28 -20.78
CA PRO A 171 -56.98 51.74 -21.67
C PRO A 171 -55.77 52.46 -21.01
N VAL A 172 -54.81 52.79 -21.88
CA VAL A 172 -53.84 53.90 -21.83
C VAL A 172 -52.43 53.56 -21.36
N TYR A 173 -51.53 53.53 -22.36
CA TYR A 173 -50.10 53.75 -22.25
C TYR A 173 -49.83 55.09 -21.56
N ASP A 174 -49.08 55.09 -20.46
CA ASP A 174 -48.24 56.24 -20.12
C ASP A 174 -46.79 55.78 -20.03
N GLN A 175 -45.97 56.42 -20.86
CA GLN A 175 -44.53 56.23 -20.94
C GLN A 175 -43.88 57.02 -19.81
N SER A 176 -43.64 56.36 -18.68
CA SER A 176 -42.61 56.80 -17.74
C SER A 176 -41.70 55.63 -17.42
N GLU A 177 -40.53 55.62 -18.08
CA GLU A 177 -39.37 54.85 -17.65
C GLU A 177 -38.93 55.38 -16.27
N GLU A 178 -39.55 54.88 -15.20
CA GLU A 178 -38.92 54.91 -13.88
C GLU A 178 -37.73 53.94 -13.91
N LYS A 179 -36.53 54.50 -14.04
CA LYS A 179 -35.26 53.80 -13.85
C LYS A 179 -35.28 53.11 -12.49
N ARG A 180 -35.49 51.78 -12.47
CA ARG A 180 -35.18 50.95 -11.31
C ARG A 180 -33.69 51.16 -10.95
N PRO A 181 -33.35 51.25 -9.66
CA PRO A 181 -31.95 51.38 -9.26
C PRO A 181 -31.20 50.11 -9.69
N LEU A 182 -30.22 50.27 -10.60
CA LEU A 182 -29.36 49.25 -11.22
C LEU A 182 -28.66 48.26 -10.24
N PHE A 183 -28.71 48.51 -8.93
CA PHE A 183 -28.21 47.61 -7.88
C PHE A 183 -29.18 46.43 -7.63
N GLU A 184 -30.48 46.62 -7.86
CA GLU A 184 -31.49 45.56 -7.74
C GLU A 184 -31.32 44.49 -8.84
N ASP A 185 -30.83 44.88 -10.02
CA ASP A 185 -30.68 43.98 -11.16
C ASP A 185 -29.63 42.88 -10.93
N ILE A 186 -28.47 43.21 -10.34
CA ILE A 186 -27.39 42.24 -10.09
C ILE A 186 -27.77 41.26 -8.99
N ILE A 187 -28.39 41.74 -7.90
CA ILE A 187 -28.89 40.87 -6.81
C ILE A 187 -29.95 39.91 -7.36
N HIS A 188 -30.86 40.41 -8.18
CA HIS A 188 -31.89 39.62 -8.82
C HIS A 188 -31.32 38.58 -9.81
N ILE A 189 -30.28 38.92 -10.58
CA ILE A 189 -29.57 37.96 -11.46
C ILE A 189 -28.87 36.89 -10.62
N ARG A 190 -28.17 37.28 -9.56
CA ARG A 190 -27.51 36.34 -8.63
C ARG A 190 -28.52 35.37 -8.03
N ASP A 191 -29.66 35.86 -7.56
CA ASP A 191 -30.69 35.03 -6.92
C ASP A 191 -31.39 34.11 -7.94
N LYS A 192 -31.57 34.56 -9.19
CA LYS A 192 -32.00 33.69 -10.30
C LYS A 192 -31.01 32.57 -10.60
N ILE A 193 -29.72 32.88 -10.67
CA ILE A 193 -28.67 31.88 -10.88
C ILE A 193 -28.65 30.89 -9.70
N LYS A 194 -28.73 31.37 -8.45
CA LYS A 194 -28.83 30.50 -7.26
C LYS A 194 -30.06 29.58 -7.33
N LEU A 195 -31.23 30.10 -7.70
CA LEU A 195 -32.44 29.30 -7.82
C LEU A 195 -32.32 28.22 -8.92
N CYS A 196 -31.79 28.59 -10.09
CA CYS A 196 -31.56 27.69 -11.22
C CYS A 196 -30.53 26.60 -10.89
N GLN A 197 -29.47 26.95 -10.15
CA GLN A 197 -28.47 25.99 -9.71
C GLN A 197 -28.98 25.09 -8.59
N LYS A 198 -29.81 25.61 -7.68
CA LYS A 198 -30.47 24.84 -6.62
C LYS A 198 -31.35 23.74 -7.23
N THR A 199 -32.23 24.07 -8.18
CA THR A 199 -33.09 23.08 -8.84
C THR A 199 -32.28 22.05 -9.64
N LYS A 200 -31.18 22.45 -10.28
CA LYS A 200 -30.28 21.54 -11.03
C LYS A 200 -29.42 20.64 -10.13
N SER A 201 -29.09 21.07 -8.91
CA SER A 201 -28.14 20.37 -8.01
C SER A 201 -28.81 19.69 -6.81
N GLU A 202 -30.10 19.93 -6.56
CA GLU A 202 -30.85 19.37 -5.42
C GLU A 202 -31.01 17.84 -5.50
N SER A 203 -31.12 17.30 -6.71
CA SER A 203 -31.24 15.87 -6.96
C SER A 203 -29.98 15.32 -7.61
N ILE A 204 -29.41 14.25 -7.04
CA ILE A 204 -28.48 13.40 -7.79
C ILE A 204 -29.29 12.35 -8.53
N GLN A 205 -29.02 12.23 -9.83
CA GLN A 205 -29.47 11.11 -10.63
C GLN A 205 -28.50 9.93 -10.44
N GLU A 206 -28.82 9.05 -9.51
CA GLU A 206 -28.17 7.74 -9.41
C GLU A 206 -28.75 6.81 -10.51
N GLY A 207 -28.29 6.99 -11.75
CA GLY A 207 -28.89 6.35 -12.94
C GLY A 207 -30.00 7.20 -13.58
N ILE A 208 -30.70 6.68 -14.60
CA ILE A 208 -31.68 7.46 -15.40
C ILE A 208 -33.12 7.36 -14.84
N GLU A 209 -33.67 8.57 -14.61
CA GLU A 209 -35.05 9.07 -14.39
C GLU A 209 -36.03 8.50 -13.36
N THR A 210 -35.96 7.24 -12.89
CA THR A 210 -37.11 6.71 -12.11
C THR A 210 -36.81 5.80 -10.92
N GLN A 211 -35.58 5.77 -10.40
CA GLN A 211 -35.30 5.16 -9.10
C GLN A 211 -34.77 6.21 -8.14
N SER A 212 -35.71 6.85 -7.43
CA SER A 212 -35.50 7.83 -6.36
C SER A 212 -34.54 8.97 -6.72
N THR A 213 -35.09 10.13 -7.10
CA THR A 213 -34.39 11.40 -6.89
C THR A 213 -34.06 11.51 -5.40
N SER A 214 -32.82 11.19 -5.06
CA SER A 214 -32.34 11.34 -3.71
C SER A 214 -31.89 12.78 -3.54
N VAL A 215 -32.38 13.43 -2.48
CA VAL A 215 -31.96 14.80 -2.17
C VAL A 215 -30.49 14.71 -1.81
N LEU A 216 -29.61 15.34 -2.60
CA LEU A 216 -28.14 15.27 -2.44
C LEU A 216 -27.74 15.53 -0.97
N ASN A 217 -28.38 16.50 -0.31
CA ASN A 217 -28.11 16.82 1.09
C ASN A 217 -28.42 15.69 2.09
N LYS A 218 -29.36 14.78 1.79
CA LYS A 218 -29.71 13.65 2.67
C LYS A 218 -28.74 12.47 2.52
N VAL A 219 -28.10 12.38 1.37
CA VAL A 219 -27.41 11.18 0.89
C VAL A 219 -25.90 11.40 0.81
N TYR A 220 -25.47 12.66 0.67
CA TYR A 220 -24.06 13.05 0.69
C TYR A 220 -23.35 12.61 1.97
N THR A 221 -22.22 11.96 1.78
CA THR A 221 -21.26 11.63 2.83
C THR A 221 -20.00 12.42 2.52
N GLU A 222 -19.47 13.14 3.52
CA GLU A 222 -18.31 14.02 3.33
C GLU A 222 -17.11 13.20 2.85
N LEU A 223 -16.44 13.67 1.80
CA LEU A 223 -15.29 12.97 1.22
C LEU A 223 -14.01 13.31 1.98
N TYR A 224 -13.10 12.33 2.08
CA TYR A 224 -11.79 12.55 2.66
C TYR A 224 -10.86 13.22 1.64
N ILE A 225 -10.59 14.52 1.81
CA ILE A 225 -9.74 15.33 0.92
C ILE A 225 -8.48 15.75 1.69
N VAL A 226 -7.32 15.66 1.02
CA VAL A 226 -6.02 16.02 1.60
C VAL A 226 -5.22 16.96 0.71
N THR A 227 -4.24 17.66 1.28
CA THR A 227 -3.21 18.40 0.51
C THR A 227 -2.09 17.50 0.02
N CYS A 228 -1.63 17.72 -1.21
CA CYS A 228 -0.53 16.97 -1.82
C CYS A 228 0.61 17.89 -2.24
N ASP A 229 1.79 17.73 -1.62
CA ASP A 229 3.01 18.46 -2.02
C ASP A 229 3.87 17.68 -3.01
N SER A 230 3.72 16.36 -3.08
CA SER A 230 4.58 15.48 -3.87
C SER A 230 4.28 15.49 -5.38
N THR A 231 5.35 15.46 -6.18
CA THR A 231 5.35 15.38 -7.65
C THR A 231 5.04 13.97 -8.19
N SER A 232 4.74 13.00 -7.33
CA SER A 232 4.56 11.61 -7.73
C SER A 232 3.31 11.43 -8.60
N ILE A 233 3.52 11.26 -9.90
CA ILE A 233 2.49 10.84 -10.85
C ILE A 233 2.13 9.39 -10.53
N ASN A 234 0.99 9.16 -9.86
CA ASN A 234 0.44 7.81 -9.70
C ASN A 234 0.00 7.31 -11.09
N LYS A 235 0.80 6.42 -11.69
CA LYS A 235 0.53 5.76 -12.98
C LYS A 235 -0.27 4.45 -12.83
N GLU A 236 -0.77 4.16 -11.63
CA GLU A 236 -1.46 2.92 -11.25
C GLU A 236 -2.94 2.95 -11.67
N HIS A 237 -3.54 1.78 -11.90
CA HIS A 237 -4.97 1.64 -12.21
C HIS A 237 -5.87 2.16 -11.08
N GLU A 238 -7.08 2.59 -11.39
CA GLU A 238 -7.99 3.23 -10.43
C GLU A 238 -8.44 2.30 -9.30
N VAL A 239 -8.78 1.06 -9.64
CA VAL A 239 -9.12 0.03 -8.65
C VAL A 239 -7.94 -0.28 -7.73
N TRP A 240 -6.71 -0.22 -8.25
CA TRP A 240 -5.50 -0.46 -7.47
C TRP A 240 -5.24 0.62 -6.43
N GLN A 241 -5.46 1.87 -6.80
CA GLN A 241 -5.30 2.99 -5.87
C GLN A 241 -6.32 2.90 -4.73
N ALA A 242 -7.55 2.43 -5.00
CA ALA A 242 -8.54 2.18 -3.96
C ALA A 242 -8.14 1.00 -3.04
N GLU A 243 -7.62 -0.10 -3.60
CA GLU A 243 -7.22 -1.29 -2.85
C GLU A 243 -5.97 -1.04 -1.97
N THR A 244 -5.08 -0.13 -2.40
CA THR A 244 -3.82 0.21 -1.71
C THR A 244 -3.88 1.50 -0.89
N ALA A 245 -4.99 2.25 -0.95
CA ALA A 245 -5.16 3.51 -0.21
C ALA A 245 -5.00 3.34 1.30
N HIS A 246 -5.31 2.18 1.85
CA HIS A 246 -5.12 1.87 3.27
C HIS A 246 -3.66 1.60 3.66
N LEU A 247 -2.76 1.40 2.70
CA LEU A 247 -1.38 0.93 2.91
C LEU A 247 -0.30 1.98 2.63
N LYS A 248 -0.64 3.14 2.06
CA LYS A 248 0.32 4.19 1.74
C LYS A 248 0.62 5.04 3.00
N ASP A 249 1.90 5.30 3.24
CA ASP A 249 2.36 6.25 4.27
C ASP A 249 2.02 7.68 3.84
N PHE A 250 1.31 8.42 4.70
CA PHE A 250 0.77 9.72 4.37
C PHE A 250 1.10 10.80 5.41
N SER A 251 2.34 10.77 5.88
CA SER A 251 2.86 11.55 7.00
C SER A 251 2.90 13.07 6.82
N GLU A 252 2.49 13.62 5.68
CA GLU A 252 2.59 15.06 5.40
C GLU A 252 1.26 15.70 4.94
N ALA A 253 0.17 14.93 4.81
CA ALA A 253 -1.04 15.41 4.15
C ALA A 253 -2.09 15.94 5.14
N SER A 254 -2.28 17.26 5.21
CA SER A 254 -3.33 17.87 6.02
C SER A 254 -4.71 17.57 5.43
N VAL A 255 -5.65 17.16 6.29
CA VAL A 255 -7.05 16.91 5.90
C VAL A 255 -7.76 18.25 5.75
N ILE A 256 -8.39 18.47 4.60
CA ILE A 256 -9.11 19.71 4.29
C ILE A 256 -10.57 19.37 3.98
N LYS A 257 -11.50 20.17 4.48
CA LYS A 257 -12.91 20.07 4.09
C LYS A 257 -13.13 20.72 2.73
N CYS A 258 -14.11 20.25 1.97
CA CYS A 258 -14.42 20.79 0.65
C CYS A 258 -14.64 22.33 0.66
N GLN A 259 -15.28 22.85 1.70
CA GLN A 259 -15.51 24.29 1.92
C GLN A 259 -14.25 25.10 2.25
N ASP A 260 -13.19 24.44 2.73
CA ASP A 260 -11.95 25.09 3.16
C ASP A 260 -10.86 25.01 2.08
N ILE A 261 -11.20 24.55 0.87
CA ILE A 261 -10.27 24.32 -0.24
C ILE A 261 -9.43 25.57 -0.58
N PHE A 262 -10.04 26.75 -0.54
CA PHE A 262 -9.39 28.04 -0.82
C PHE A 262 -8.87 28.77 0.43
N LYS A 263 -9.03 28.19 1.64
CA LYS A 263 -8.51 28.82 2.86
C LYS A 263 -6.98 28.74 2.88
N PRO A 264 -6.27 29.86 3.04
CA PRO A 264 -4.81 29.87 3.09
C PRO A 264 -4.32 29.14 4.35
N ALA A 265 -3.29 28.31 4.20
CA ALA A 265 -2.57 27.69 5.32
C ALA A 265 -1.24 28.42 5.65
N GLU A 266 -0.76 29.27 4.73
CA GLU A 266 0.43 30.14 4.82
C GLU A 266 0.05 31.52 4.21
N ASP A 267 0.90 32.55 4.33
CA ASP A 267 0.75 33.91 3.73
C ASP A 267 0.73 33.95 2.18
N LYS A 268 0.43 32.83 1.50
CA LYS A 268 0.35 32.73 0.03
C LYS A 268 -1.11 32.75 -0.42
N THR A 269 -1.43 33.64 -1.34
CA THR A 269 -2.76 33.74 -1.97
C THR A 269 -3.03 32.53 -2.87
N ILE A 270 -4.11 31.81 -2.62
CA ILE A 270 -4.52 30.63 -3.41
C ILE A 270 -5.54 31.06 -4.46
N ARG A 271 -5.13 31.12 -5.73
CA ARG A 271 -6.04 31.41 -6.86
C ARG A 271 -6.60 30.15 -7.51
N CYS A 272 -5.73 29.18 -7.81
CA CYS A 272 -6.09 27.97 -8.56
C CYS A 272 -5.80 26.72 -7.74
N VAL A 273 -6.83 25.89 -7.54
CA VAL A 273 -6.76 24.60 -6.88
C VAL A 273 -6.99 23.47 -7.88
N MET A 274 -6.08 22.50 -7.91
CA MET A 274 -6.21 21.27 -8.68
C MET A 274 -6.53 20.10 -7.76
N THR A 275 -7.72 19.50 -7.90
CA THR A 275 -8.15 18.32 -7.15
C THR A 275 -8.03 17.06 -8.00
N LYS A 276 -7.15 16.16 -7.56
CA LYS A 276 -6.91 14.85 -8.17
C LYS A 276 -7.75 13.78 -7.51
N GLY A 277 -8.15 12.77 -8.27
CA GLY A 277 -8.77 11.58 -7.71
C GLY A 277 -9.13 10.56 -8.79
N ILE A 278 -9.20 9.29 -8.42
CA ILE A 278 -9.57 8.21 -9.35
C ILE A 278 -11.03 8.31 -9.80
N ALA A 279 -11.42 7.62 -10.87
CA ALA A 279 -12.83 7.53 -11.25
C ALA A 279 -13.69 6.95 -10.11
N GLY A 280 -14.94 7.38 -10.03
CA GLY A 280 -15.88 6.89 -9.02
C GLY A 280 -15.63 7.37 -7.58
N ILE A 281 -14.54 8.12 -7.32
CA ILE A 281 -14.18 8.63 -5.98
C ILE A 281 -15.08 9.76 -5.46
N GLY A 282 -15.89 10.38 -6.35
CA GLY A 282 -16.82 11.45 -5.97
C GLY A 282 -16.40 12.88 -6.33
N LYS A 283 -15.43 13.10 -7.24
CA LYS A 283 -15.00 14.46 -7.69
C LYS A 283 -16.17 15.35 -8.13
N THR A 284 -16.95 14.89 -9.11
CA THR A 284 -18.14 15.62 -9.62
C THR A 284 -19.19 15.84 -8.54
N VAL A 285 -19.40 14.85 -7.65
CA VAL A 285 -20.35 14.96 -6.53
C VAL A 285 -19.88 16.04 -5.54
N ALA A 286 -18.57 16.18 -5.31
CA ALA A 286 -18.01 17.24 -4.47
C ALA A 286 -18.25 18.64 -5.07
N ALA A 287 -18.00 18.79 -6.38
CA ALA A 287 -18.26 20.02 -7.12
C ALA A 287 -19.75 20.41 -7.07
N GLN A 288 -20.64 19.45 -7.32
CA GLN A 288 -22.10 19.64 -7.23
C GLN A 288 -22.55 19.99 -5.81
N LYS A 289 -21.95 19.36 -4.78
CA LYS A 289 -22.27 19.65 -3.38
C LYS A 289 -21.92 21.08 -3.01
N LEU A 290 -20.73 21.54 -3.39
CA LEU A 290 -20.29 22.92 -3.12
C LEU A 290 -21.20 23.92 -3.84
N ASN A 291 -21.56 23.64 -5.08
CA ASN A 291 -22.52 24.42 -5.87
C ASN A 291 -23.90 24.52 -5.19
N LEU A 292 -24.41 23.39 -4.69
CA LEU A 292 -25.69 23.33 -3.98
C LEU A 292 -25.65 24.10 -2.65
N ASP A 293 -24.60 23.95 -1.85
CA ASP A 293 -24.47 24.67 -0.57
C ASP A 293 -24.38 26.19 -0.77
N TRP A 294 -23.69 26.64 -1.83
CA TRP A 294 -23.66 28.04 -2.23
C TRP A 294 -25.05 28.55 -2.64
N ALA A 295 -25.74 27.79 -3.50
CA ALA A 295 -27.06 28.14 -4.02
C ALA A 295 -28.15 28.18 -2.94
N VAL A 296 -28.08 27.31 -1.94
CA VAL A 296 -29.02 27.25 -0.80
C VAL A 296 -28.70 28.31 0.28
N GLY A 297 -27.53 28.95 0.21
CA GLY A 297 -27.13 29.97 1.19
C GLY A 297 -26.46 29.40 2.44
N LYS A 298 -25.98 28.15 2.41
CA LYS A 298 -25.45 27.46 3.59
C LYS A 298 -23.96 27.74 3.83
N GLU A 299 -23.14 27.66 2.78
CA GLU A 299 -21.67 27.80 2.86
C GLU A 299 -21.15 28.66 1.69
N ASN A 300 -19.88 29.11 1.76
CA ASN A 300 -19.18 29.89 0.72
C ASN A 300 -19.91 31.18 0.27
N GLN A 301 -20.62 31.84 1.19
CA GLN A 301 -21.36 33.09 0.90
C GLN A 301 -20.43 34.31 0.74
N ASP A 302 -19.12 34.14 0.89
CA ASP A 302 -18.11 35.12 0.52
C ASP A 302 -17.94 35.24 -1.00
N LEU A 303 -18.49 34.30 -1.78
CA LEU A 303 -18.50 34.32 -3.25
C LEU A 303 -19.80 34.93 -3.77
N ASP A 304 -19.67 35.92 -4.65
CA ASP A 304 -20.80 36.57 -5.31
C ASP A 304 -21.37 35.74 -6.44
N PHE A 305 -20.51 35.09 -7.22
CA PHE A 305 -20.88 34.22 -8.33
C PHE A 305 -20.05 32.92 -8.33
N LEU A 306 -20.72 31.81 -8.65
CA LEU A 306 -20.12 30.51 -8.82
C LEU A 306 -20.58 29.91 -10.15
N PHE A 307 -19.63 29.58 -11.02
CA PHE A 307 -19.90 29.00 -12.33
C PHE A 307 -19.27 27.60 -12.44
N LEU A 308 -20.12 26.57 -12.49
CA LEU A 308 -19.71 25.19 -12.77
C LEU A 308 -19.68 24.94 -14.30
N LEU A 309 -18.50 24.61 -14.82
CA LEU A 309 -18.22 24.37 -16.24
C LEU A 309 -17.60 22.98 -16.43
N PRO A 310 -18.40 21.94 -16.72
CA PRO A 310 -17.88 20.60 -16.99
C PRO A 310 -17.15 20.55 -18.34
N PHE A 311 -15.93 20.01 -18.38
CA PHE A 311 -15.15 19.83 -19.62
C PHE A 311 -15.89 19.01 -20.68
N ARG A 312 -16.70 18.03 -20.26
CA ARG A 312 -17.58 17.27 -21.17
C ARG A 312 -18.50 18.16 -22.01
N LYS A 313 -19.02 19.23 -21.40
CA LYS A 313 -19.90 20.20 -22.08
C LYS A 313 -19.09 21.20 -22.90
N LEU A 314 -17.93 21.60 -22.40
CA LEU A 314 -17.01 22.51 -23.10
C LEU A 314 -16.54 21.93 -24.43
N ASN A 315 -16.21 20.63 -24.50
CA ASN A 315 -15.79 19.97 -25.74
C ASN A 315 -16.80 20.05 -26.90
N LEU A 316 -18.07 20.31 -26.60
CA LEU A 316 -19.15 20.37 -27.60
C LEU A 316 -19.19 21.73 -28.31
N ILE A 317 -18.57 22.76 -27.73
CA ILE A 317 -18.58 24.13 -28.24
C ILE A 317 -17.43 24.29 -29.25
N LYS A 318 -17.77 24.32 -30.54
CA LYS A 318 -16.78 24.39 -31.64
C LYS A 318 -16.50 25.79 -32.16
N LEU A 319 -17.46 26.70 -32.05
CA LEU A 319 -17.31 28.07 -32.55
C LEU A 319 -16.49 28.91 -31.56
N PRO A 320 -15.73 29.91 -32.03
CA PRO A 320 -15.10 30.89 -31.15
C PRO A 320 -16.16 31.67 -30.37
N HIS A 321 -15.93 31.85 -29.07
CA HIS A 321 -16.81 32.62 -28.19
C HIS A 321 -15.97 33.57 -27.36
N SER A 322 -16.59 34.60 -26.80
CA SER A 322 -16.00 35.35 -25.69
C SER A 322 -16.28 34.64 -24.37
N LEU A 323 -15.57 34.95 -23.29
CA LEU A 323 -15.83 34.31 -21.98
C LEU A 323 -17.25 34.63 -21.48
N HIS A 324 -17.74 35.86 -21.72
CA HIS A 324 -19.13 36.20 -21.40
C HIS A 324 -20.13 35.42 -22.27
N GLY A 325 -19.86 35.32 -23.57
CA GLY A 325 -20.68 34.52 -24.49
C GLY A 325 -20.72 33.05 -24.10
N LEU A 326 -19.59 32.49 -23.67
CA LEU A 326 -19.51 31.13 -23.12
C LEU A 326 -20.40 30.98 -21.88
N LEU A 327 -20.36 31.93 -20.95
CA LEU A 327 -21.18 31.88 -19.74
C LEU A 327 -22.68 32.02 -20.02
N GLN A 328 -23.08 32.81 -21.02
CA GLN A 328 -24.48 32.92 -21.44
C GLN A 328 -25.05 31.60 -21.97
N ILE A 329 -24.21 30.71 -22.52
CA ILE A 329 -24.63 29.36 -22.95
C ILE A 329 -24.99 28.50 -21.73
N PHE A 330 -24.19 28.56 -20.66
CA PHE A 330 -24.44 27.77 -19.44
C PHE A 330 -25.49 28.41 -18.52
N TYR A 331 -25.57 29.74 -18.54
CA TYR A 331 -26.40 30.57 -17.67
C TYR A 331 -27.11 31.66 -18.51
N PRO A 332 -28.22 31.31 -19.19
CA PRO A 332 -28.99 32.25 -20.02
C PRO A 332 -29.48 33.50 -19.27
N GLU A 333 -29.50 33.45 -17.94
CA GLU A 333 -29.84 34.57 -17.04
C GLU A 333 -28.83 35.73 -17.13
N LEU A 334 -27.66 35.52 -17.75
CA LEU A 334 -26.66 36.54 -18.04
C LEU A 334 -26.89 37.30 -19.35
N LYS A 335 -28.00 37.05 -20.05
CA LYS A 335 -28.40 37.84 -21.23
C LYS A 335 -28.76 39.26 -20.80
N ASP A 336 -28.30 40.25 -21.58
CA ASP A 336 -28.58 41.69 -21.40
C ASP A 336 -27.94 42.36 -20.18
N VAL A 337 -26.87 41.78 -19.60
CA VAL A 337 -26.17 42.33 -18.43
C VAL A 337 -24.88 43.08 -18.81
N ASN A 338 -24.56 44.14 -18.07
CA ASN A 338 -23.31 44.88 -18.27
C ASN A 338 -22.10 44.07 -17.77
N VAL A 339 -21.29 43.60 -18.73
CA VAL A 339 -20.12 42.72 -18.55
C VAL A 339 -19.17 43.26 -17.47
N ARG A 340 -18.77 44.53 -17.52
CA ARG A 340 -17.70 45.06 -16.64
C ARG A 340 -18.05 45.04 -15.14
N LYS A 341 -19.31 45.29 -14.78
CA LYS A 341 -19.73 45.33 -13.37
C LYS A 341 -19.72 43.95 -12.71
N ILE A 342 -20.03 42.89 -13.43
CA ILE A 342 -20.01 41.53 -12.86
C ILE A 342 -18.57 41.10 -12.63
N TYR A 343 -17.70 41.26 -13.63
CA TYR A 343 -16.39 40.61 -13.59
C TYR A 343 -15.30 41.40 -12.87
N ASP A 344 -15.43 42.73 -12.74
CA ASP A 344 -14.41 43.58 -12.10
C ASP A 344 -14.69 43.82 -10.60
N GLU A 345 -15.95 43.84 -10.17
CA GLU A 345 -16.36 44.25 -8.81
C GLU A 345 -16.74 43.07 -7.89
N HIS A 346 -16.85 41.84 -8.41
CA HIS A 346 -17.38 40.69 -7.66
C HIS A 346 -16.37 39.55 -7.55
N LYS A 347 -16.46 38.79 -6.45
CA LYS A 347 -15.63 37.61 -6.22
C LYS A 347 -16.24 36.39 -6.90
N ILE A 348 -15.57 35.88 -7.93
CA ILE A 348 -16.06 34.80 -8.80
C ILE A 348 -15.25 33.52 -8.60
N LEU A 349 -15.95 32.37 -8.51
CA LEU A 349 -15.35 31.04 -8.57
C LEU A 349 -15.77 30.30 -9.84
N PHE A 350 -14.80 29.84 -10.62
CA PHE A 350 -15.00 28.90 -11.73
C PHE A 350 -14.63 27.48 -11.29
N ILE A 351 -15.59 26.55 -11.38
CA ILE A 351 -15.35 25.13 -11.16
C ILE A 351 -15.25 24.45 -12.52
N LEU A 352 -14.05 24.01 -12.90
CA LEU A 352 -13.79 23.26 -14.13
C LEU A 352 -13.77 21.76 -13.82
N ASP A 353 -14.90 21.07 -14.05
CA ASP A 353 -15.05 19.67 -13.67
C ASP A 353 -14.65 18.72 -14.81
N GLY A 354 -13.75 17.78 -14.54
CA GLY A 354 -13.42 16.67 -15.44
C GLY A 354 -12.36 16.96 -16.51
N LEU A 355 -11.23 17.58 -16.15
CA LEU A 355 -10.13 17.86 -17.10
C LEU A 355 -9.64 16.61 -17.86
N ASP A 356 -9.75 15.42 -17.25
CA ASP A 356 -9.43 14.14 -17.90
C ASP A 356 -10.29 13.80 -19.12
N GLU A 357 -11.42 14.48 -19.28
CA GLU A 357 -12.33 14.29 -20.39
C GLU A 357 -12.15 15.39 -21.45
N SER A 358 -11.23 16.34 -21.26
CA SER A 358 -10.94 17.41 -22.21
C SER A 358 -10.38 16.88 -23.52
N GLN A 359 -10.93 17.34 -24.64
CA GLN A 359 -10.39 17.13 -25.99
C GLN A 359 -9.60 18.34 -26.49
N LEU A 360 -9.48 19.39 -25.67
CA LEU A 360 -8.84 20.64 -26.01
C LEU A 360 -7.32 20.55 -25.85
N SER A 361 -6.58 21.08 -26.82
CA SER A 361 -5.12 21.21 -26.75
C SER A 361 -4.74 22.47 -25.97
N LEU A 362 -4.62 22.35 -24.65
CA LEU A 362 -4.22 23.48 -23.80
C LEU A 362 -2.71 23.73 -23.96
N GLU A 363 -2.34 24.73 -24.77
CA GLU A 363 -0.95 25.09 -25.08
C GLU A 363 -0.43 26.19 -24.15
N PHE A 364 0.56 25.87 -23.31
CA PHE A 364 1.16 26.82 -22.35
C PHE A 364 2.53 27.37 -22.76
N ASP A 365 3.12 26.88 -23.85
CA ASP A 365 4.49 27.23 -24.27
C ASP A 365 4.55 28.45 -25.22
N GLU A 366 3.46 28.81 -25.91
CA GLU A 366 3.39 29.91 -26.91
C GLU A 366 2.36 31.01 -26.54
N ILE A 367 2.11 31.24 -25.25
CA ILE A 367 1.02 32.12 -24.77
C ILE A 367 1.22 33.59 -25.21
N ASP A 368 2.46 34.03 -25.44
CA ASP A 368 2.75 35.42 -25.82
C ASP A 368 2.22 35.81 -27.22
N ASN A 369 1.85 34.83 -28.06
CA ASN A 369 1.30 35.09 -29.39
C ASN A 369 -0.24 35.13 -29.46
N ARG A 370 -0.96 34.84 -28.37
CA ARG A 370 -2.44 34.82 -28.31
C ARG A 370 -2.97 35.40 -26.99
N LEU A 371 -2.79 36.72 -26.84
CA LEU A 371 -3.14 37.48 -25.63
C LEU A 371 -4.63 37.87 -25.62
N ILE A 372 -5.39 37.35 -24.65
CA ILE A 372 -6.77 37.77 -24.40
C ILE A 372 -6.87 38.22 -22.95
N SER A 373 -7.29 39.46 -22.77
CA SER A 373 -7.48 40.08 -21.45
C SER A 373 -8.90 40.60 -21.24
N ASP A 374 -9.66 40.79 -22.31
CA ASP A 374 -11.05 41.23 -22.26
C ASP A 374 -12.03 40.04 -22.30
N VAL A 375 -13.02 40.06 -21.41
CA VAL A 375 -14.09 39.07 -21.31
C VAL A 375 -15.00 39.09 -22.54
N SER A 376 -15.02 40.21 -23.29
CA SER A 376 -15.81 40.39 -24.51
C SER A 376 -15.09 39.96 -25.80
N GLU A 377 -13.78 39.68 -25.75
CA GLU A 377 -13.01 39.26 -26.92
C GLU A 377 -13.27 37.78 -27.26
N SER A 378 -13.55 37.49 -28.54
CA SER A 378 -13.88 36.13 -29.00
C SER A 378 -12.63 35.34 -29.38
N ALA A 379 -12.52 34.12 -28.89
CA ALA A 379 -11.46 33.19 -29.27
C ALA A 379 -11.88 31.72 -29.15
N SER A 380 -10.98 30.83 -29.54
CA SER A 380 -11.15 29.40 -29.36
C SER A 380 -11.10 29.02 -27.88
N LEU A 381 -11.77 27.93 -27.53
CA LEU A 381 -12.03 27.55 -26.14
C LEU A 381 -10.75 27.16 -25.37
N ASP A 382 -9.80 26.51 -26.06
CA ASP A 382 -8.45 26.23 -25.59
C ASP A 382 -7.72 27.52 -25.19
N VAL A 383 -7.80 28.58 -26.00
CA VAL A 383 -7.17 29.88 -25.72
C VAL A 383 -7.85 30.59 -24.55
N LEU A 384 -9.19 30.59 -24.48
CA LEU A 384 -9.93 31.18 -23.36
C LEU A 384 -9.60 30.51 -22.03
N LEU A 385 -9.66 29.17 -21.97
CA LEU A 385 -9.39 28.42 -20.75
C LEU A 385 -7.92 28.54 -20.34
N THR A 386 -6.98 28.55 -21.28
CA THR A 386 -5.56 28.75 -20.99
C THR A 386 -5.31 30.15 -20.42
N ASN A 387 -5.90 31.21 -20.99
CA ASN A 387 -5.79 32.57 -20.45
C ASN A 387 -6.48 32.73 -19.08
N LEU A 388 -7.58 32.00 -18.83
CA LEU A 388 -8.25 31.97 -17.52
C LEU A 388 -7.39 31.22 -16.48
N ILE A 389 -6.81 30.06 -16.82
CA ILE A 389 -5.96 29.28 -15.91
C ILE A 389 -4.69 30.04 -15.55
N THR A 390 -4.04 30.67 -16.54
CA THR A 390 -2.81 31.47 -16.35
C THR A 390 -3.04 32.78 -15.61
N GLY A 391 -4.30 33.25 -15.53
CA GLY A 391 -4.67 34.48 -14.82
C GLY A 391 -4.50 35.76 -15.64
N ARG A 392 -4.32 35.65 -16.96
CA ARG A 392 -4.35 36.79 -17.89
C ARG A 392 -5.79 37.28 -18.10
N LEU A 393 -6.75 36.35 -18.13
CA LEU A 393 -8.18 36.63 -18.17
C LEU A 393 -8.75 36.44 -16.75
N LEU A 394 -9.39 37.47 -16.20
CA LEU A 394 -9.92 37.51 -14.83
C LEU A 394 -8.90 37.10 -13.75
N PRO A 395 -7.88 37.94 -13.47
CA PRO A 395 -6.84 37.64 -12.48
C PRO A 395 -7.42 37.44 -11.07
N GLY A 396 -8.48 38.17 -10.70
CA GLY A 396 -9.15 38.06 -9.40
C GLY A 396 -10.08 36.85 -9.23
N ALA A 397 -10.34 36.08 -10.29
CA ALA A 397 -11.21 34.92 -10.20
C ALA A 397 -10.51 33.70 -9.60
N LEU A 398 -11.23 32.97 -8.76
CA LEU A 398 -10.80 31.69 -8.20
C LEU A 398 -11.10 30.55 -9.18
N LEU A 399 -10.22 29.56 -9.24
CA LEU A 399 -10.39 28.36 -10.07
C LEU A 399 -10.29 27.10 -9.23
N TRP A 400 -11.27 26.22 -9.39
CA TRP A 400 -11.23 24.86 -8.87
C TRP A 400 -11.33 23.86 -10.03
N ILE A 401 -10.26 23.09 -10.27
CA ILE A 401 -10.17 22.15 -11.37
C ILE A 401 -10.17 20.72 -10.83
N THR A 402 -11.05 19.85 -11.32
CA THR A 402 -11.04 18.42 -10.95
C THR A 402 -10.47 17.58 -12.09
N SER A 403 -9.65 16.58 -11.77
CA SER A 403 -9.05 15.71 -12.79
C SER A 403 -8.63 14.35 -12.25
N ARG A 404 -8.44 13.36 -13.14
CA ARG A 404 -7.67 12.16 -12.83
C ARG A 404 -6.17 12.49 -12.72
N PRO A 405 -5.39 11.77 -11.88
CA PRO A 405 -3.96 12.07 -11.66
C PRO A 405 -3.11 12.17 -12.93
N VAL A 406 -3.43 11.40 -13.97
CA VAL A 406 -2.69 11.38 -15.23
C VAL A 406 -2.94 12.65 -16.05
N ALA A 407 -4.20 13.07 -16.18
CA ALA A 407 -4.59 14.23 -16.98
C ALA A 407 -4.30 15.56 -16.29
N ALA A 408 -4.16 15.57 -14.96
CA ALA A 408 -3.75 16.76 -14.20
C ALA A 408 -2.39 17.33 -14.66
N ASN A 409 -1.54 16.54 -15.35
CA ASN A 409 -0.26 17.00 -15.89
C ASN A 409 -0.41 17.83 -17.18
N GLN A 410 -1.61 17.93 -17.76
CA GLN A 410 -1.87 18.83 -18.88
C GLN A 410 -1.67 20.30 -18.48
N ILE A 411 -1.84 20.63 -17.20
CA ILE A 411 -1.63 21.98 -16.67
C ILE A 411 -0.29 22.04 -15.93
N PRO A 412 0.62 22.96 -16.30
CA PRO A 412 1.88 23.15 -15.59
C PRO A 412 1.70 23.49 -14.10
N ARG A 413 2.60 22.97 -13.25
CA ARG A 413 2.51 23.13 -11.78
C ARG A 413 2.59 24.60 -11.34
N GLU A 414 3.26 25.45 -12.10
CA GLU A 414 3.38 26.89 -11.83
C GLU A 414 2.03 27.63 -11.79
N TYR A 415 1.01 27.14 -12.50
CA TYR A 415 -0.35 27.72 -12.48
C TYR A 415 -1.26 27.11 -11.40
N CYS A 416 -0.81 26.04 -10.72
CA CYS A 416 -1.56 25.35 -9.67
C CYS A 416 -1.01 25.71 -8.29
N HIS A 417 -1.68 26.62 -7.58
CA HIS A 417 -1.23 27.15 -6.29
C HIS A 417 -1.39 26.13 -5.15
N ARG A 418 -2.42 25.28 -5.24
CA ARG A 418 -2.65 24.16 -4.32
C ARG A 418 -3.10 22.93 -5.10
N VAL A 419 -2.58 21.77 -4.70
CA VAL A 419 -3.02 20.47 -5.23
C VAL A 419 -3.64 19.68 -4.08
N THR A 420 -4.86 19.21 -4.27
CA THR A 420 -5.55 18.34 -3.33
C THR A 420 -5.85 16.99 -3.95
N GLU A 421 -6.05 15.97 -3.12
CA GLU A 421 -6.42 14.62 -3.55
C GLU A 421 -7.65 14.14 -2.79
N ILE A 422 -8.66 13.64 -3.51
CA ILE A 422 -9.80 12.93 -2.92
C ILE A 422 -9.41 11.47 -2.75
N ARG A 423 -9.48 10.99 -1.51
CA ARG A 423 -9.09 9.65 -1.08
C ARG A 423 -10.28 8.82 -0.62
N GLY A 424 -11.48 9.02 -1.18
CA GLY A 424 -12.62 8.12 -0.95
C GLY A 424 -13.17 8.14 0.49
N PHE A 425 -13.81 7.03 0.87
CA PHE A 425 -14.39 6.82 2.20
C PHE A 425 -13.44 6.07 3.13
N ASN A 426 -13.24 6.62 4.32
CA ASN A 426 -12.72 5.90 5.47
C ASN A 426 -13.78 4.95 6.06
N ASP A 427 -13.39 4.10 6.99
CA ASP A 427 -14.26 3.07 7.55
C ASP A 427 -15.51 3.62 8.26
N ALA A 428 -15.40 4.80 8.91
CA ALA A 428 -16.55 5.46 9.52
C ALA A 428 -17.52 6.02 8.46
N GLN A 429 -16.97 6.62 7.40
CA GLN A 429 -17.74 7.18 6.26
C GLN A 429 -18.44 6.07 5.45
N LYS A 430 -17.83 4.89 5.31
CA LYS A 430 -18.49 3.71 4.70
C LYS A 430 -19.77 3.38 5.45
N ASP A 431 -19.67 3.22 6.78
CA ASP A 431 -20.83 2.91 7.63
C ASP A 431 -21.88 4.03 7.61
N GLU A 432 -21.45 5.30 7.61
CA GLU A 432 -22.32 6.47 7.47
C GLU A 432 -23.09 6.45 6.15
N TYR A 433 -22.39 6.20 5.04
CA TYR A 433 -22.98 6.12 3.71
C TYR A 433 -24.09 5.06 3.68
N PHE A 434 -23.82 3.84 4.16
CA PHE A 434 -24.83 2.77 4.21
C PHE A 434 -26.05 3.16 5.07
N ARG A 435 -25.84 3.80 6.22
CA ARG A 435 -26.94 4.28 7.09
C ARG A 435 -27.80 5.36 6.45
N LYS A 436 -27.22 6.24 5.63
CA LYS A 436 -27.96 7.30 4.93
C LYS A 436 -28.80 6.79 3.76
N HIS A 437 -28.34 5.73 3.07
CA HIS A 437 -28.99 5.23 1.86
C HIS A 437 -30.02 4.13 2.12
N ILE A 438 -29.89 3.41 3.23
CA ILE A 438 -30.78 2.30 3.58
C ILE A 438 -31.75 2.75 4.69
N ARG A 439 -33.06 2.75 4.39
CA ARG A 439 -34.09 3.22 5.35
C ARG A 439 -34.29 2.30 6.56
N ASP A 440 -34.07 0.99 6.40
CA ASP A 440 -34.28 -0.03 7.43
C ASP A 440 -32.98 -0.29 8.23
N PRO A 441 -32.91 0.07 9.53
CA PRO A 441 -31.71 -0.11 10.35
C PRO A 441 -31.24 -1.56 10.50
N VAL A 442 -32.15 -2.53 10.45
CA VAL A 442 -31.83 -3.97 10.56
C VAL A 442 -31.15 -4.44 9.28
N MET A 443 -31.73 -4.06 8.13
CA MET A 443 -31.13 -4.32 6.81
C MET A 443 -29.77 -3.64 6.68
N THR A 444 -29.63 -2.40 7.15
CA THR A 444 -28.34 -1.67 7.15
C THR A 444 -27.28 -2.42 7.94
N SER A 445 -27.61 -2.83 9.18
CA SER A 445 -26.66 -3.54 10.05
C SER A 445 -26.22 -4.87 9.44
N ARG A 446 -27.16 -5.60 8.81
CA ARG A 446 -26.87 -6.85 8.09
C ARG A 446 -25.96 -6.61 6.88
N ILE A 447 -26.26 -5.61 6.04
CA ILE A 447 -25.44 -5.26 4.88
C ILE A 447 -24.02 -4.87 5.30
N ILE A 448 -23.87 -4.03 6.34
CA ILE A 448 -22.55 -3.66 6.87
C ILE A 448 -21.79 -4.90 7.36
N SER A 449 -22.47 -5.79 8.09
CA SER A 449 -21.87 -7.05 8.57
C SER A 449 -21.42 -7.94 7.41
N ASP A 450 -22.27 -8.15 6.40
CA ASP A 450 -22.01 -9.02 5.25
C ASP A 450 -20.86 -8.47 4.39
N ILE A 451 -20.81 -7.14 4.17
CA ILE A 451 -19.69 -6.50 3.46
C ILE A 451 -18.39 -6.63 4.26
N LYS A 452 -18.42 -6.40 5.59
CA LYS A 452 -17.23 -6.53 6.45
C LYS A 452 -16.69 -7.96 6.48
N ALA A 453 -17.58 -8.97 6.48
CA ALA A 453 -17.22 -10.38 6.39
C ALA A 453 -16.47 -10.72 5.08
N THR A 454 -16.69 -9.95 4.01
CA THR A 454 -15.94 -10.08 2.75
C THR A 454 -14.97 -8.90 2.60
N ARG A 455 -13.80 -8.98 3.26
CA ARG A 455 -12.83 -7.88 3.36
C ARG A 455 -12.47 -7.23 2.00
N SER A 456 -12.39 -8.01 0.92
CA SER A 456 -12.13 -7.48 -0.43
C SER A 456 -13.24 -6.53 -0.92
N LEU A 457 -14.51 -6.88 -0.72
CA LEU A 457 -15.65 -6.01 -1.04
C LEU A 457 -15.68 -4.78 -0.13
N TYR A 458 -15.34 -4.93 1.14
CA TYR A 458 -15.26 -3.81 2.09
C TYR A 458 -14.17 -2.80 1.74
N ILE A 459 -13.01 -3.25 1.24
CA ILE A 459 -11.96 -2.37 0.74
C ILE A 459 -12.43 -1.64 -0.51
N MET A 460 -13.12 -2.32 -1.43
CA MET A 460 -13.67 -1.69 -2.63
C MET A 460 -14.70 -0.59 -2.31
N CYS A 461 -15.44 -0.73 -1.20
CA CYS A 461 -16.34 0.31 -0.68
C CYS A 461 -15.60 1.59 -0.20
N HIS A 462 -14.27 1.65 -0.30
CA HIS A 462 -13.55 2.90 -0.27
C HIS A 462 -13.99 3.87 -1.38
N LEU A 463 -14.44 3.36 -2.53
CA LEU A 463 -15.02 4.17 -3.59
C LEU A 463 -16.53 4.28 -3.40
N PRO A 464 -17.09 5.51 -3.37
CA PRO A 464 -18.53 5.72 -3.24
C PRO A 464 -19.37 4.96 -4.28
N VAL A 465 -18.90 4.84 -5.53
CA VAL A 465 -19.60 4.08 -6.58
C VAL A 465 -19.77 2.60 -6.22
N PHE A 466 -18.80 2.00 -5.52
CA PHE A 466 -18.90 0.61 -5.08
C PHE A 466 -19.84 0.46 -3.88
N CYS A 467 -19.91 1.45 -2.98
CA CYS A 467 -20.93 1.46 -1.93
C CYS A 467 -22.34 1.48 -2.52
N TRP A 468 -22.57 2.33 -3.51
CA TRP A 468 -23.86 2.41 -4.22
C TRP A 468 -24.25 1.09 -4.88
N MET A 469 -23.32 0.48 -5.62
CA MET A 469 -23.53 -0.84 -6.23
C MET A 469 -23.80 -1.92 -5.16
N ALA A 470 -23.07 -1.89 -4.05
CA ALA A 470 -23.24 -2.84 -2.95
C ALA A 470 -24.62 -2.73 -2.31
N VAL A 471 -25.10 -1.51 -2.04
CA VAL A 471 -26.46 -1.26 -1.56
C VAL A 471 -27.48 -1.84 -2.54
N THR A 472 -27.38 -1.48 -3.82
CA THR A 472 -28.33 -1.93 -4.86
C THR A 472 -28.41 -3.45 -4.95
N VAL A 473 -27.26 -4.13 -4.95
CA VAL A 473 -27.20 -5.59 -5.05
C VAL A 473 -27.69 -6.28 -3.79
N LEU A 474 -27.15 -5.91 -2.63
CA LEU A 474 -27.42 -6.61 -1.37
C LEU A 474 -28.85 -6.38 -0.88
N GLN A 475 -29.39 -5.16 -1.03
CA GLN A 475 -30.80 -4.90 -0.73
C GLN A 475 -31.74 -5.77 -1.57
N ASN A 476 -31.46 -5.96 -2.87
CA ASN A 476 -32.30 -6.77 -3.74
C ASN A 476 -32.23 -8.27 -3.39
N ILE A 477 -31.05 -8.77 -3.04
CA ILE A 477 -30.86 -10.17 -2.62
C ILE A 477 -31.59 -10.42 -1.29
N LEU A 478 -31.33 -9.59 -0.28
CA LEU A 478 -31.88 -9.75 1.07
C LEU A 478 -33.40 -9.53 1.14
N SER A 479 -33.95 -8.60 0.35
CA SER A 479 -35.39 -8.36 0.30
C SER A 479 -36.19 -9.52 -0.32
N LYS A 480 -35.55 -10.34 -1.17
CA LYS A 480 -36.16 -11.53 -1.79
C LYS A 480 -36.05 -12.78 -0.92
N ASP A 481 -35.05 -12.88 -0.05
CA ASP A 481 -34.88 -14.00 0.88
C ASP A 481 -36.02 -14.11 1.90
N ASN A 482 -36.69 -13.00 2.23
CA ASN A 482 -37.86 -13.01 3.14
C ASN A 482 -39.13 -13.63 2.51
N LYS A 483 -39.14 -13.96 1.21
CA LYS A 483 -40.34 -14.45 0.47
C LYS A 483 -40.22 -15.87 -0.08
N SER A 484 -39.06 -16.51 -0.04
CA SER A 484 -38.84 -17.88 -0.55
C SER A 484 -38.24 -18.78 0.54
N GLY A 485 -38.62 -20.07 0.55
CA GLY A 485 -38.29 -21.06 1.59
C GLY A 485 -36.78 -21.31 1.90
N PRO A 486 -36.43 -22.42 2.60
CA PRO A 486 -35.28 -22.50 3.52
C PRO A 486 -33.89 -22.63 2.89
N LYS A 487 -33.66 -22.15 1.66
CA LYS A 487 -32.32 -22.05 1.07
C LYS A 487 -31.92 -20.58 0.91
N PRO A 488 -31.02 -20.06 1.76
CA PRO A 488 -30.51 -18.69 1.60
C PRO A 488 -29.84 -18.55 0.24
N ARG A 489 -30.14 -17.48 -0.51
CA ARG A 489 -29.34 -17.16 -1.71
C ARG A 489 -27.91 -16.88 -1.28
N SER A 490 -26.95 -17.43 -2.02
CA SER A 490 -25.53 -17.16 -1.76
C SER A 490 -25.23 -15.70 -2.00
N LEU A 491 -24.73 -15.01 -0.96
CA LEU A 491 -24.21 -13.66 -1.09
C LEU A 491 -23.01 -13.63 -2.06
N PRO A 492 -22.80 -12.52 -2.78
CA PRO A 492 -21.65 -12.39 -3.66
C PRO A 492 -20.35 -12.49 -2.86
N THR A 493 -19.50 -13.47 -3.21
CA THR A 493 -18.21 -13.70 -2.55
C THR A 493 -17.04 -13.03 -3.26
N THR A 494 -17.24 -12.62 -4.51
CA THR A 494 -16.20 -12.02 -5.36
C THR A 494 -16.71 -10.74 -6.01
N LEU A 495 -15.77 -9.91 -6.49
CA LEU A 495 -16.12 -8.72 -7.26
C LEU A 495 -16.89 -9.07 -8.54
N SER A 496 -16.56 -10.17 -9.22
CA SER A 496 -17.29 -10.58 -10.43
C SER A 496 -18.73 -10.99 -10.10
N ASP A 497 -18.94 -11.71 -9.00
CA ASP A 497 -20.29 -12.08 -8.54
C ASP A 497 -21.14 -10.82 -8.29
N MET A 498 -20.56 -9.78 -7.66
CA MET A 498 -21.23 -8.49 -7.45
C MET A 498 -21.71 -7.85 -8.76
N TYR A 499 -20.88 -7.83 -9.80
CA TYR A 499 -21.23 -7.23 -11.10
C TYR A 499 -22.26 -8.06 -11.86
N MET A 500 -22.16 -9.40 -11.79
CA MET A 500 -23.15 -10.29 -12.38
C MET A 500 -24.53 -10.08 -11.76
N HIS A 501 -24.59 -10.00 -10.42
CA HIS A 501 -25.82 -9.67 -9.72
C HIS A 501 -26.32 -8.27 -10.06
N TYR A 502 -25.43 -7.28 -10.14
CA TYR A 502 -25.76 -5.92 -10.52
C TYR A 502 -26.44 -5.87 -11.89
N ILE A 503 -25.84 -6.45 -12.94
CA ILE A 503 -26.42 -6.48 -14.28
C ILE A 503 -27.73 -7.24 -14.31
N LYS A 504 -27.81 -8.38 -13.60
CA LYS A 504 -29.06 -9.14 -13.49
C LYS A 504 -30.19 -8.29 -12.89
N ILE A 505 -29.90 -7.52 -11.83
CA ILE A 505 -30.87 -6.63 -11.20
C ILE A 505 -31.25 -5.49 -12.14
N GLN A 506 -30.28 -4.84 -12.80
CA GLN A 506 -30.57 -3.76 -13.76
C GLN A 506 -31.42 -4.24 -14.95
N THR A 507 -31.19 -5.48 -15.41
CA THR A 507 -31.97 -6.10 -16.49
C THR A 507 -33.40 -6.44 -16.06
N ILE A 508 -33.61 -6.77 -14.78
CA ILE A 508 -34.95 -6.99 -14.22
C ILE A 508 -35.68 -5.64 -14.10
N ILE A 509 -34.99 -4.62 -13.57
CA ILE A 509 -35.52 -3.25 -13.43
C ILE A 509 -35.90 -2.67 -14.81
N SER A 510 -35.08 -2.86 -15.84
CA SER A 510 -35.41 -2.41 -17.19
C SER A 510 -36.69 -3.04 -17.73
N PHE A 511 -36.83 -4.36 -17.53
CA PHE A 511 -37.98 -5.14 -17.96
C PHE A 511 -39.26 -4.74 -17.23
N GLU A 512 -39.21 -4.53 -15.92
CA GLU A 512 -40.35 -4.08 -15.11
C GLU A 512 -40.84 -2.68 -15.53
N LYS A 513 -39.94 -1.79 -15.98
CA LYS A 513 -40.29 -0.42 -16.37
C LYS A 513 -40.83 -0.28 -17.80
N HIS A 514 -40.31 -1.02 -18.77
CA HIS A 514 -40.59 -0.79 -20.20
C HIS A 514 -41.46 -1.88 -20.86
N GLY A 515 -41.82 -2.94 -20.12
CA GLY A 515 -42.63 -4.05 -20.61
C GLY A 515 -41.90 -4.98 -21.61
N PRO A 516 -42.45 -6.16 -21.92
CA PRO A 516 -41.82 -7.10 -22.83
C PRO A 516 -41.91 -6.61 -24.28
N THR A 517 -40.76 -6.33 -24.91
CA THR A 517 -40.67 -6.26 -26.37
C THR A 517 -40.93 -7.65 -26.95
N GLN A 518 -42.12 -7.83 -27.52
CA GLN A 518 -42.55 -9.01 -28.28
C GLN A 518 -42.42 -10.37 -27.54
N GLY A 519 -43.39 -10.68 -26.68
CA GLY A 519 -43.83 -12.07 -26.46
C GLY A 519 -42.84 -13.09 -25.87
N LYS A 520 -41.80 -12.66 -25.12
CA LYS A 520 -40.85 -13.59 -24.46
C LYS A 520 -40.95 -13.53 -22.93
N GLN A 521 -40.96 -14.71 -22.31
CA GLN A 521 -41.33 -14.95 -20.90
C GLN A 521 -40.19 -14.73 -19.86
N HIS A 522 -38.98 -14.26 -20.23
CA HIS A 522 -37.88 -14.05 -19.27
C HIS A 522 -37.06 -12.75 -19.51
N PRO A 523 -36.88 -11.85 -18.51
CA PRO A 523 -36.23 -10.54 -18.64
C PRO A 523 -34.81 -10.55 -19.22
N LEU A 524 -33.98 -11.50 -18.80
CA LEU A 524 -32.57 -11.63 -19.22
C LEU A 524 -32.42 -12.06 -20.68
N MET A 525 -33.33 -12.91 -21.17
CA MET A 525 -33.29 -13.44 -22.53
C MET A 525 -33.71 -12.39 -23.56
N SER A 526 -34.62 -11.48 -23.18
CA SER A 526 -35.08 -10.39 -24.04
C SER A 526 -34.01 -9.32 -24.25
N ASN A 527 -33.17 -9.05 -23.24
CA ASN A 527 -32.12 -8.04 -23.31
C ASN A 527 -30.72 -8.60 -23.66
N LYS A 528 -30.60 -9.90 -23.91
CA LYS A 528 -29.32 -10.57 -24.20
C LYS A 528 -28.56 -9.94 -25.36
N ASP A 529 -29.24 -9.65 -26.46
CA ASP A 529 -28.62 -9.08 -27.66
C ASP A 529 -28.09 -7.67 -27.40
N ILE A 530 -28.84 -6.84 -26.66
CA ILE A 530 -28.45 -5.49 -26.26
C ILE A 530 -27.21 -5.54 -25.35
N ILE A 531 -27.22 -6.40 -24.32
CA ILE A 531 -26.09 -6.57 -23.38
C ILE A 531 -24.81 -6.98 -24.12
N LEU A 532 -24.91 -7.91 -25.08
CA LEU A 532 -23.74 -8.36 -25.86
C LEU A 532 -23.22 -7.28 -26.82
N LYS A 533 -24.11 -6.52 -27.46
CA LYS A 533 -23.72 -5.38 -28.31
C LYS A 533 -23.08 -4.26 -27.51
N LEU A 534 -23.60 -3.94 -26.32
CA LEU A 534 -22.94 -3.04 -25.37
C LEU A 534 -21.59 -3.59 -24.91
N GLY A 535 -21.48 -4.91 -24.72
CA GLY A 535 -20.22 -5.61 -24.45
C GLY A 535 -19.18 -5.44 -25.56
N LYS A 536 -19.61 -5.55 -26.83
CA LYS A 536 -18.75 -5.30 -28.00
C LYS A 536 -18.26 -3.86 -28.02
N LEU A 537 -19.15 -2.89 -27.81
CA LEU A 537 -18.80 -1.46 -27.73
C LEU A 537 -17.81 -1.21 -26.58
N ALA A 538 -18.05 -1.80 -25.41
CA ALA A 538 -17.17 -1.70 -24.26
C ALA A 538 -15.77 -2.26 -24.55
N TYR A 539 -15.67 -3.39 -25.26
CA TYR A 539 -14.41 -3.99 -25.67
C TYR A 539 -13.62 -3.09 -26.63
N GLN A 540 -14.28 -2.54 -27.66
CA GLN A 540 -13.65 -1.61 -28.62
C GLN A 540 -13.18 -0.31 -27.97
N ASN A 541 -13.97 0.21 -27.03
CA ASN A 541 -13.63 1.38 -26.25
C ASN A 541 -12.48 1.09 -25.27
N LEU A 542 -12.41 -0.10 -24.68
CA LEU A 542 -11.28 -0.50 -23.84
C LEU A 542 -9.99 -0.64 -24.67
N GLU A 543 -10.07 -1.20 -25.87
CA GLU A 543 -8.95 -1.29 -26.83
C GLU A 543 -8.42 0.11 -27.22
N SER A 544 -9.34 1.04 -27.52
CA SER A 544 -8.99 2.40 -27.92
C SER A 544 -8.74 3.35 -26.75
N GLN A 545 -8.89 2.88 -25.50
CA GLN A 545 -8.87 3.67 -24.25
C GLN A 545 -9.86 4.85 -24.24
N ASN A 546 -11.01 4.68 -24.90
CA ASN A 546 -12.11 5.63 -24.90
C ASN A 546 -13.07 5.37 -23.74
N VAL A 547 -13.57 6.44 -23.12
CA VAL A 547 -14.60 6.39 -22.06
C VAL A 547 -15.96 6.90 -22.57
N LEU A 548 -15.94 7.73 -23.61
CA LEU A 548 -17.12 8.35 -24.22
C LEU A 548 -17.43 7.72 -25.57
N PHE A 549 -18.70 7.64 -25.95
CA PHE A 549 -19.15 7.16 -27.25
C PHE A 549 -20.41 7.90 -27.74
N THR A 550 -20.56 8.05 -29.05
CA THR A 550 -21.64 8.80 -29.69
C THR A 550 -22.81 7.89 -30.11
N GLU A 551 -23.94 8.48 -30.51
CA GLU A 551 -25.03 7.74 -31.17
C GLU A 551 -24.55 6.96 -32.39
N GLN A 552 -23.62 7.52 -33.16
CA GLN A 552 -23.01 6.85 -34.31
C GLN A 552 -22.29 5.56 -33.88
N ALA A 553 -21.58 5.58 -32.75
CA ALA A 553 -20.89 4.41 -32.22
C ALA A 553 -21.87 3.32 -31.74
N LEU A 554 -23.00 3.72 -31.15
CA LEU A 554 -24.11 2.81 -30.81
C LEU A 554 -24.74 2.20 -32.06
N ALA A 555 -25.02 3.03 -33.07
CA ALA A 555 -25.58 2.60 -34.35
C ALA A 555 -24.64 1.63 -35.10
N ASN A 556 -23.34 1.91 -35.10
CA ASN A 556 -22.31 1.03 -35.68
C ASN A 556 -22.25 -0.34 -34.98
N CYS A 557 -22.63 -0.40 -33.69
CA CYS A 557 -22.74 -1.64 -32.94
C CYS A 557 -24.13 -2.29 -33.05
N GLY A 558 -25.07 -1.69 -33.79
CA GLY A 558 -26.43 -2.18 -33.97
C GLY A 558 -27.32 -2.04 -32.73
N VAL A 559 -27.05 -1.04 -31.88
CA VAL A 559 -27.86 -0.68 -30.71
C VAL A 559 -28.53 0.66 -31.00
N SER A 560 -29.85 0.71 -30.93
CA SER A 560 -30.56 1.99 -30.98
C SER A 560 -30.40 2.75 -29.65
N VAL A 561 -30.49 4.08 -29.71
CA VAL A 561 -30.44 4.94 -28.51
C VAL A 561 -31.50 4.54 -27.47
N MET A 562 -32.70 4.16 -27.93
CA MET A 562 -33.78 3.69 -27.06
C MET A 562 -33.45 2.32 -26.42
N GLU A 563 -32.79 1.41 -27.11
CA GLU A 563 -32.33 0.13 -26.55
C GLU A 563 -31.20 0.31 -25.51
N ALA A 564 -30.33 1.31 -25.70
CA ALA A 564 -29.29 1.64 -24.72
C ALA A 564 -29.87 2.36 -23.49
N ALA A 565 -30.82 3.28 -23.70
CA ALA A 565 -31.51 4.02 -22.65
C ALA A 565 -32.48 3.15 -21.83
N THR A 566 -33.06 2.10 -22.44
CA THR A 566 -33.98 1.17 -21.75
C THR A 566 -33.29 0.27 -20.73
N CYS A 567 -31.96 0.25 -20.61
CA CYS A 567 -31.24 -0.44 -19.53
C CYS A 567 -30.71 0.54 -18.46
N PRO A 568 -31.50 0.89 -17.43
CA PRO A 568 -31.10 1.88 -16.42
C PRO A 568 -29.83 1.43 -15.68
N GLY A 569 -28.96 2.37 -15.33
CA GLY A 569 -27.79 2.11 -14.48
C GLY A 569 -26.60 1.45 -15.17
N LEU A 570 -26.64 1.23 -16.49
CA LEU A 570 -25.49 0.72 -17.27
C LEU A 570 -24.79 1.82 -18.06
N CYS A 571 -25.56 2.65 -18.76
CA CYS A 571 -25.09 3.82 -19.49
C CYS A 571 -25.74 5.09 -18.94
N THR A 572 -25.02 6.19 -19.00
CA THR A 572 -25.52 7.53 -18.68
C THR A 572 -25.58 8.34 -19.97
N GLU A 573 -26.75 8.89 -20.28
CA GLU A 573 -26.94 9.85 -21.37
C GLU A 573 -26.44 11.21 -20.90
N LEU A 574 -25.59 11.84 -21.71
CA LEU A 574 -25.13 13.21 -21.50
C LEU A 574 -25.78 14.07 -22.60
N VAL A 575 -26.90 14.70 -22.28
CA VAL A 575 -27.69 15.51 -23.24
C VAL A 575 -27.13 16.94 -23.36
N GLU A 576 -27.06 17.40 -24.61
CA GLU A 576 -26.78 18.79 -25.07
C GLU A 576 -27.93 19.78 -24.79
N LEU A 577 -27.56 21.06 -24.67
CA LEU A 577 -28.42 22.21 -24.90
C LEU A 577 -28.06 22.75 -26.28
N ASP A 578 -29.05 22.94 -27.15
CA ASP A 578 -28.79 23.39 -28.52
C ASP A 578 -29.51 24.69 -28.90
N HIS A 579 -28.75 25.55 -29.57
CA HIS A 579 -29.24 26.69 -30.35
C HIS A 579 -29.52 26.23 -31.79
N GLY A 580 -30.58 25.44 -31.98
CA GLY A 580 -31.41 25.53 -33.19
C GLY A 580 -31.21 24.58 -34.38
N MET A 581 -30.25 23.64 -34.47
CA MET A 581 -30.16 22.76 -35.66
C MET A 581 -29.60 21.33 -35.40
N TYR A 582 -30.16 20.60 -34.42
CA TYR A 582 -30.03 19.15 -34.13
C TYR A 582 -29.04 18.76 -33.00
N PRO A 583 -29.53 18.19 -31.87
CA PRO A 583 -28.69 17.78 -30.75
C PRO A 583 -27.90 16.48 -31.05
N THR A 584 -26.59 16.51 -30.80
CA THR A 584 -25.71 15.34 -30.77
C THR A 584 -25.62 14.76 -29.36
N LYS A 585 -26.19 13.56 -29.15
CA LYS A 585 -26.12 12.89 -27.85
C LYS A 585 -24.81 12.09 -27.69
N VAL A 586 -24.18 12.21 -26.52
CA VAL A 586 -22.99 11.44 -26.14
C VAL A 586 -23.31 10.61 -24.90
N TYR A 587 -22.72 9.42 -24.80
CA TYR A 587 -22.99 8.44 -23.77
C TYR A 587 -21.68 7.95 -23.15
N CYS A 588 -21.76 7.49 -21.90
CA CYS A 588 -20.68 6.77 -21.23
C CYS A 588 -21.24 5.65 -20.35
N PHE A 589 -20.41 4.69 -19.98
CA PHE A 589 -20.76 3.76 -18.90
C PHE A 589 -20.76 4.50 -17.56
N VAL A 590 -21.57 4.05 -16.59
CA VAL A 590 -21.66 4.67 -15.25
C VAL A 590 -20.31 4.71 -14.54
N HIS A 591 -19.45 3.73 -14.80
CA HIS A 591 -18.07 3.68 -14.33
C HIS A 591 -17.18 2.86 -15.27
N LEU A 592 -15.88 3.13 -15.30
CA LEU A 592 -14.91 2.37 -16.13
C LEU A 592 -14.92 0.87 -15.82
N SER A 593 -15.09 0.50 -14.55
CA SER A 593 -15.20 -0.91 -14.16
C SER A 593 -16.42 -1.62 -14.75
N VAL A 594 -17.51 -0.89 -15.01
CA VAL A 594 -18.69 -1.44 -15.72
C VAL A 594 -18.29 -1.71 -17.17
N GLN A 595 -17.61 -0.77 -17.84
CA GLN A 595 -17.07 -0.98 -19.19
C GLN A 595 -16.14 -2.20 -19.26
N GLU A 596 -15.18 -2.31 -18.32
CA GLU A 596 -14.25 -3.46 -18.27
C GLU A 596 -14.98 -4.80 -18.03
N PHE A 597 -16.02 -4.81 -17.19
CA PHE A 597 -16.85 -6.00 -16.98
C PHE A 597 -17.58 -6.41 -18.26
N PHE A 598 -18.21 -5.45 -18.96
CA PHE A 598 -18.92 -5.69 -20.22
C PHE A 598 -17.98 -6.18 -21.32
N ALA A 599 -16.77 -5.62 -21.40
CA ALA A 599 -15.73 -6.10 -22.31
C ALA A 599 -15.33 -7.54 -21.99
N ALA A 600 -15.16 -7.90 -20.71
CA ALA A 600 -14.82 -9.26 -20.29
C ALA A 600 -15.95 -10.26 -20.60
N LEU A 601 -17.21 -9.86 -20.38
CA LEU A 601 -18.39 -10.66 -20.73
C LEU A 601 -18.46 -10.94 -22.24
N TYR A 602 -18.25 -9.91 -23.06
CA TYR A 602 -18.19 -10.06 -24.52
C TYR A 602 -17.04 -10.98 -24.94
N ALA A 603 -15.85 -10.81 -24.36
CA ALA A 603 -14.69 -11.63 -24.69
C ALA A 603 -14.90 -13.11 -24.37
N PHE A 604 -15.50 -13.42 -23.21
CA PHE A 604 -15.83 -14.78 -22.84
C PHE A 604 -16.90 -15.39 -23.76
N HIS A 605 -17.94 -14.61 -24.10
CA HIS A 605 -19.00 -15.04 -25.02
C HIS A 605 -18.46 -15.34 -26.44
N GLU A 606 -17.58 -14.51 -26.99
CA GLU A 606 -16.97 -14.75 -28.31
C GLU A 606 -16.08 -16.00 -28.29
N PHE A 607 -15.39 -16.27 -27.17
CA PHE A 607 -14.62 -17.49 -27.00
C PHE A 607 -15.50 -18.75 -27.03
N GLU A 608 -16.58 -18.82 -26.24
CA GLU A 608 -17.47 -19.99 -26.21
C GLU A 608 -18.16 -20.23 -27.57
N ASN A 609 -18.34 -19.18 -28.38
CA ASN A 609 -18.86 -19.29 -29.75
C ASN A 609 -17.79 -19.56 -30.82
N GLY A 610 -16.52 -19.77 -30.45
CA GLY A 610 -15.42 -20.05 -31.38
C GLY A 610 -14.93 -18.85 -32.19
N ARG A 611 -15.41 -17.62 -31.91
CA ARG A 611 -15.06 -16.37 -32.61
C ARG A 611 -13.89 -15.63 -31.95
N THR A 612 -12.83 -16.37 -31.61
CA THR A 612 -11.67 -15.80 -30.88
C THR A 612 -10.90 -14.73 -31.66
N ASP A 613 -11.01 -14.71 -32.99
CA ASP A 613 -10.40 -13.67 -33.82
C ASP A 613 -11.00 -12.27 -33.58
N SER A 614 -12.25 -12.18 -33.12
CA SER A 614 -12.92 -10.92 -32.76
C SER A 614 -12.27 -10.24 -31.55
N VAL A 615 -11.54 -10.99 -30.72
CA VAL A 615 -11.02 -10.53 -29.41
C VAL A 615 -9.51 -10.70 -29.28
N LYS A 616 -8.82 -10.86 -30.41
CA LYS A 616 -7.35 -11.02 -30.47
C LYS A 616 -6.57 -9.75 -30.11
N ALA A 617 -7.22 -8.59 -30.11
CA ALA A 617 -6.58 -7.30 -29.83
C ALA A 617 -6.12 -7.21 -28.37
N LEU A 618 -6.99 -7.60 -27.43
CA LEU A 618 -6.72 -7.59 -25.99
C LEU A 618 -6.30 -8.95 -25.43
N ILE A 619 -6.23 -10.00 -26.26
CA ILE A 619 -5.92 -11.37 -25.83
C ILE A 619 -4.90 -12.01 -26.78
N LYS A 620 -3.71 -12.31 -26.24
CA LYS A 620 -2.66 -13.01 -26.98
C LYS A 620 -3.07 -14.43 -27.39
N LYS A 621 -2.86 -14.75 -28.66
CA LYS A 621 -3.08 -16.10 -29.21
C LYS A 621 -2.07 -17.09 -28.65
N ARG A 622 -2.56 -18.21 -28.10
CA ARG A 622 -1.76 -19.34 -27.60
C ARG A 622 -2.09 -20.62 -28.38
N LYS A 623 -1.13 -21.56 -28.44
CA LYS A 623 -1.29 -22.84 -29.13
C LYS A 623 -2.25 -23.73 -28.33
N GLY A 624 -3.37 -24.14 -28.93
CA GLY A 624 -4.28 -25.14 -28.34
C GLY A 624 -5.77 -24.77 -28.39
N GLY A 625 -6.13 -23.49 -28.56
CA GLY A 625 -7.52 -23.04 -28.75
C GLY A 625 -8.46 -23.36 -27.57
N THR A 626 -7.94 -23.82 -26.43
CA THR A 626 -8.73 -24.20 -25.25
C THR A 626 -9.05 -22.99 -24.36
N LEU A 627 -10.02 -23.14 -23.45
CA LEU A 627 -10.33 -22.10 -22.43
C LEU A 627 -9.09 -21.74 -21.60
N LEU A 628 -8.25 -22.74 -21.29
CA LEU A 628 -7.00 -22.54 -20.57
C LEU A 628 -6.03 -21.65 -21.35
N ASP A 629 -5.92 -21.86 -22.67
CA ASP A 629 -5.03 -21.06 -23.52
C ASP A 629 -5.54 -19.63 -23.68
N PHE A 630 -6.86 -19.47 -23.77
CA PHE A 630 -7.52 -18.18 -23.83
C PHE A 630 -7.30 -17.35 -22.56
N LEU A 631 -7.56 -17.93 -21.38
CA LEU A 631 -7.37 -17.26 -20.09
C LEU A 631 -5.89 -16.96 -19.82
N LYS A 632 -4.96 -17.85 -20.21
CA LYS A 632 -3.52 -17.59 -20.16
C LYS A 632 -3.11 -16.43 -21.08
N GLY A 633 -3.70 -16.35 -22.27
CA GLY A 633 -3.46 -15.28 -23.24
C GLY A 633 -3.90 -13.91 -22.71
N ALA A 634 -5.07 -13.85 -22.08
CA ALA A 634 -5.56 -12.63 -21.42
C ALA A 634 -4.63 -12.22 -20.28
N LEU A 635 -4.23 -13.18 -19.44
CA LEU A 635 -3.33 -12.93 -18.31
C LEU A 635 -1.98 -12.38 -18.75
N ASP A 636 -1.34 -12.97 -19.77
CA ASP A 636 -0.08 -12.42 -20.29
C ASP A 636 -0.24 -11.02 -20.82
N THR A 637 -1.35 -10.73 -21.51
CA THR A 637 -1.60 -9.41 -22.09
C THR A 637 -1.74 -8.35 -20.99
N ALA A 638 -2.42 -8.69 -19.88
CA ALA A 638 -2.50 -7.81 -18.71
C ALA A 638 -1.16 -7.62 -18.00
N LEU A 639 -0.35 -8.69 -17.89
CA LEU A 639 0.99 -8.61 -17.31
C LEU A 639 1.96 -7.77 -18.17
N ASP A 640 1.81 -7.78 -19.49
CA ASP A 640 2.64 -7.01 -20.42
C ASP A 640 2.19 -5.54 -20.57
N SER A 641 0.99 -5.20 -20.09
CA SER A 641 0.53 -3.82 -20.01
C SER A 641 1.45 -3.00 -19.09
N LYS A 642 1.69 -1.72 -19.41
CA LYS A 642 2.60 -0.87 -18.61
C LYS A 642 1.93 -0.21 -17.39
N ASN A 643 0.62 0.02 -17.45
CA ASN A 643 -0.17 0.77 -16.46
C ASN A 643 -1.29 -0.06 -15.82
N GLY A 644 -1.38 -1.36 -16.14
CA GLY A 644 -2.38 -2.26 -15.53
C GLY A 644 -3.83 -2.04 -15.96
N HIS A 645 -4.08 -1.30 -17.05
CA HIS A 645 -5.43 -1.03 -17.58
C HIS A 645 -6.24 -2.26 -18.03
N LEU A 646 -5.65 -3.46 -18.02
CA LEU A 646 -6.34 -4.72 -18.36
C LEU A 646 -6.49 -5.65 -17.15
N ASP A 647 -6.07 -5.20 -15.96
CA ASP A 647 -6.06 -6.02 -14.76
C ASP A 647 -7.47 -6.37 -14.33
N LEU A 648 -8.36 -5.37 -14.27
CA LEU A 648 -9.73 -5.59 -13.85
C LEU A 648 -10.52 -6.36 -14.92
N PHE A 649 -10.33 -6.03 -16.20
CA PHE A 649 -10.82 -6.86 -17.32
C PHE A 649 -10.44 -8.33 -17.15
N THR A 650 -9.17 -8.63 -16.84
CA THR A 650 -8.68 -10.00 -16.66
C THR A 650 -9.27 -10.67 -15.42
N ARG A 651 -9.39 -9.94 -14.31
CA ARG A 651 -10.05 -10.43 -13.08
C ARG A 651 -11.51 -10.82 -13.37
N PHE A 652 -12.26 -9.96 -14.09
CA PHE A 652 -13.63 -10.27 -14.48
C PHE A 652 -13.72 -11.47 -15.41
N LEU A 653 -12.81 -11.58 -16.38
CA LEU A 653 -12.78 -12.73 -17.28
C LEU A 653 -12.59 -14.05 -16.51
N PHE A 654 -11.73 -14.05 -15.49
CA PHE A 654 -11.49 -15.21 -14.63
C PHE A 654 -12.71 -15.53 -13.78
N GLY A 655 -13.35 -14.52 -13.19
CA GLY A 655 -14.59 -14.71 -12.43
C GLY A 655 -15.75 -15.22 -13.30
N ILE A 656 -15.93 -14.69 -14.52
CA ILE A 656 -16.93 -15.15 -15.50
C ILE A 656 -16.65 -16.59 -15.92
N SER A 657 -15.38 -16.97 -16.05
CA SER A 657 -15.02 -18.34 -16.43
C SER A 657 -15.35 -19.38 -15.37
N HIS A 658 -15.55 -19.00 -14.10
CA HIS A 658 -15.78 -19.93 -12.99
C HIS A 658 -17.20 -20.51 -12.97
N ASP A 659 -17.33 -21.83 -12.81
CA ASP A 659 -18.61 -22.58 -12.92
C ASP A 659 -19.75 -22.00 -12.04
N SER A 660 -19.47 -21.62 -10.79
CA SER A 660 -20.50 -21.05 -9.90
C SER A 660 -21.07 -19.71 -10.39
N SER A 661 -20.23 -18.94 -11.07
CA SER A 661 -20.52 -17.57 -11.48
C SER A 661 -21.18 -17.57 -12.85
N GLN A 662 -20.84 -18.54 -13.73
CA GLN A 662 -21.59 -18.82 -14.96
C GLN A 662 -23.08 -19.07 -14.71
N ALA A 663 -23.43 -19.72 -13.59
CA ALA A 663 -24.83 -19.96 -13.22
C ALA A 663 -25.65 -18.66 -13.01
N LEU A 664 -25.00 -17.54 -12.65
CA LEU A 664 -25.69 -16.27 -12.41
C LEU A 664 -26.18 -15.61 -13.70
N LEU A 665 -25.43 -15.80 -14.81
CA LEU A 665 -25.69 -15.24 -16.14
C LEU A 665 -25.88 -16.34 -17.20
N GLN A 666 -26.30 -17.54 -16.81
CA GLN A 666 -26.47 -18.68 -17.73
C GLN A 666 -27.42 -18.36 -18.89
N ASP A 667 -28.46 -17.56 -18.63
CA ASP A 667 -29.40 -17.08 -19.65
C ASP A 667 -28.69 -16.26 -20.75
N ILE A 668 -27.66 -15.50 -20.39
CA ILE A 668 -26.87 -14.68 -21.33
C ILE A 668 -25.79 -15.52 -22.00
N LEU A 669 -25.04 -16.30 -21.23
CA LEU A 669 -23.88 -17.07 -21.72
C LEU A 669 -24.25 -18.32 -22.51
N GLY A 670 -25.43 -18.92 -22.26
CA GLY A 670 -25.86 -20.16 -22.89
C GLY A 670 -25.23 -21.42 -22.25
N LYS A 671 -25.06 -22.48 -23.05
CA LYS A 671 -24.35 -23.70 -22.62
C LYS A 671 -22.84 -23.44 -22.63
N THR A 672 -22.23 -23.42 -21.45
CA THR A 672 -20.80 -23.21 -21.26
C THR A 672 -20.08 -24.53 -20.97
N THR A 673 -18.80 -24.58 -21.32
CA THR A 673 -17.94 -25.73 -20.99
C THR A 673 -17.58 -25.72 -19.50
N SER A 674 -17.62 -26.89 -18.82
CA SER A 674 -17.19 -26.96 -17.42
C SER A 674 -15.73 -26.55 -17.27
N SER A 675 -15.47 -25.59 -16.38
CA SER A 675 -14.17 -24.97 -16.14
C SER A 675 -13.39 -25.62 -15.01
N SER A 676 -13.97 -26.54 -14.22
CA SER A 676 -13.32 -27.07 -13.00
C SER A 676 -11.88 -27.59 -13.19
N GLU A 677 -11.64 -28.40 -14.21
CA GLU A 677 -10.29 -28.92 -14.54
C GLU A 677 -9.39 -27.84 -15.16
N CYS A 678 -9.97 -26.91 -15.91
CA CYS A 678 -9.27 -25.74 -16.44
C CYS A 678 -8.75 -24.84 -15.31
N ASN A 679 -9.61 -24.54 -14.33
CA ASN A 679 -9.31 -23.69 -13.18
C ASN A 679 -8.17 -24.27 -12.36
N LYS A 680 -8.17 -25.59 -12.09
CA LYS A 680 -7.04 -26.27 -11.43
C LYS A 680 -5.72 -26.08 -12.19
N LYS A 681 -5.74 -26.26 -13.51
CA LYS A 681 -4.53 -26.05 -14.35
C LYS A 681 -4.11 -24.59 -14.43
N LEU A 682 -5.06 -23.65 -14.41
CA LEU A 682 -4.81 -22.21 -14.43
C LEU A 682 -4.23 -21.71 -13.11
N ILE A 683 -4.78 -22.19 -11.98
CA ILE A 683 -4.22 -21.97 -10.63
C ILE A 683 -2.78 -22.47 -10.58
N GLY A 684 -2.53 -23.70 -11.06
CA GLY A 684 -1.19 -24.26 -11.17
C GLY A 684 -0.27 -23.38 -12.03
N TYR A 685 -0.78 -22.86 -13.14
CA TYR A 685 -0.03 -21.93 -13.99
C TYR A 685 0.33 -20.63 -13.27
N ILE A 686 -0.62 -19.99 -12.57
CA ILE A 686 -0.36 -18.76 -11.81
C ILE A 686 0.65 -19.01 -10.70
N LYS A 687 0.51 -20.10 -9.94
CA LYS A 687 1.44 -20.49 -8.86
C LYS A 687 2.84 -20.79 -9.39
N MET A 688 2.96 -21.29 -10.62
CA MET A 688 4.25 -21.58 -11.28
C MET A 688 4.85 -20.41 -12.06
N LEU A 689 4.22 -19.22 -12.10
CA LEU A 689 4.79 -18.02 -12.74
C LEU A 689 6.04 -17.54 -11.98
N LYS A 690 7.19 -18.19 -12.25
CA LYS A 690 8.51 -17.78 -11.79
C LYS A 690 9.05 -16.66 -12.69
N ARG A 691 8.46 -15.47 -12.61
CA ARG A 691 9.07 -14.28 -13.22
C ARG A 691 9.70 -13.48 -12.09
N LYS A 692 11.03 -13.51 -12.02
CA LYS A 692 11.84 -12.86 -10.98
C LYS A 692 11.68 -11.32 -10.97
N ASP A 693 10.93 -10.75 -11.90
CA ASP A 693 10.80 -9.30 -12.11
C ASP A 693 9.35 -8.77 -12.03
N LEU A 694 8.38 -9.57 -11.53
CA LEU A 694 7.00 -9.09 -11.37
C LEU A 694 6.94 -8.04 -10.26
N SER A 695 6.46 -6.84 -10.55
CA SER A 695 6.29 -5.80 -9.52
C SER A 695 5.27 -6.22 -8.45
N PRO A 696 5.32 -5.63 -7.23
CA PRO A 696 4.36 -5.92 -6.16
C PRO A 696 2.91 -5.78 -6.63
N GLU A 697 2.61 -4.75 -7.43
CA GLU A 697 1.27 -4.47 -7.95
C GLU A 697 0.77 -5.60 -8.86
N ARG A 698 1.67 -6.14 -9.72
CA ARG A 698 1.33 -7.30 -10.56
C ARG A 698 1.11 -8.55 -9.75
N CYS A 699 1.86 -8.74 -8.66
CA CYS A 699 1.64 -9.86 -7.76
C CYS A 699 0.26 -9.78 -7.10
N ILE A 700 -0.15 -8.61 -6.62
CA ILE A 700 -1.49 -8.46 -6.05
C ILE A 700 -2.55 -8.77 -7.12
N ASN A 701 -2.35 -8.39 -8.40
CA ASN A 701 -3.32 -8.71 -9.45
C ASN A 701 -3.56 -10.20 -9.58
N LEU A 702 -2.46 -10.96 -9.60
CA LEU A 702 -2.51 -12.42 -9.66
C LEU A 702 -3.22 -13.00 -8.44
N ILE A 703 -3.03 -12.41 -7.25
CA ILE A 703 -3.75 -12.81 -6.04
C ILE A 703 -5.25 -12.58 -6.22
N HIS A 704 -5.68 -11.41 -6.71
CA HIS A 704 -7.10 -11.19 -6.99
C HIS A 704 -7.64 -12.14 -8.07
N CYS A 705 -6.90 -12.43 -9.13
CA CYS A 705 -7.28 -13.44 -10.12
C CYS A 705 -7.51 -14.81 -9.46
N LEU A 706 -6.65 -15.21 -8.51
CA LEU A 706 -6.84 -16.45 -7.76
C LEU A 706 -8.07 -16.41 -6.84
N LEU A 707 -8.35 -15.27 -6.20
CA LEU A 707 -9.57 -15.05 -5.42
C LEU A 707 -10.84 -15.11 -6.30
N GLN A 708 -10.79 -14.58 -7.54
CA GLN A 708 -11.90 -14.70 -8.49
C GLN A 708 -12.17 -16.16 -8.89
N LEU A 709 -11.13 -17.00 -8.92
CA LEU A 709 -11.25 -18.45 -9.13
C LEU A 709 -11.70 -19.21 -7.87
N LYS A 710 -12.05 -18.51 -6.78
CA LYS A 710 -12.48 -19.06 -5.50
C LYS A 710 -11.51 -20.10 -4.93
N ASP A 711 -10.21 -19.95 -5.23
CA ASP A 711 -9.17 -20.83 -4.71
C ASP A 711 -8.84 -20.48 -3.25
N HIS A 712 -9.61 -21.05 -2.33
CA HIS A 712 -9.34 -20.92 -0.90
C HIS A 712 -8.12 -21.75 -0.44
N THR A 713 -7.48 -22.58 -1.30
CA THR A 713 -6.24 -23.31 -0.90
C THR A 713 -5.06 -22.38 -0.65
N ILE A 714 -5.15 -21.13 -1.13
CA ILE A 714 -4.21 -20.05 -0.83
C ILE A 714 -4.40 -19.53 0.61
N LEU A 715 -5.63 -19.62 1.12
CA LEU A 715 -6.03 -19.22 2.48
C LEU A 715 -5.87 -20.37 3.49
N GLN A 716 -5.95 -21.63 3.05
CA GLN A 716 -5.89 -22.84 3.90
C GLN A 716 -4.49 -23.22 4.43
N ASN A 717 -3.55 -22.28 4.46
CA ASN A 717 -2.54 -22.33 5.52
C ASN A 717 -3.16 -21.65 6.74
N ASP A 718 -4.16 -22.31 7.33
CA ASP A 718 -4.82 -21.86 8.54
C ASP A 718 -3.78 -21.74 9.66
N ASN A 719 -3.74 -20.55 10.26
CA ASN A 719 -2.69 -19.94 11.08
C ASN A 719 -1.60 -19.27 10.24
N ASN A 720 -1.28 -18.02 10.55
CA ASN A 720 -0.14 -17.22 10.06
C ASN A 720 1.25 -17.89 10.19
N GLN A 721 1.32 -19.20 10.44
CA GLN A 721 2.51 -20.02 10.43
C GLN A 721 2.83 -20.44 9.00
N VAL A 722 3.76 -19.71 8.38
CA VAL A 722 4.43 -20.17 7.18
C VAL A 722 5.20 -21.43 7.53
N SER A 723 4.61 -22.60 7.22
CA SER A 723 5.31 -23.87 7.33
C SER A 723 6.60 -23.76 6.52
N PRO A 724 7.78 -24.01 7.12
CA PRO A 724 9.06 -23.91 6.44
C PRO A 724 9.07 -24.89 5.27
N SER A 725 8.77 -24.37 4.07
CA SER A 725 8.56 -25.17 2.88
C SER A 725 9.90 -25.55 2.24
N ASP A 726 9.92 -26.61 1.43
CA ASP A 726 11.09 -27.12 0.68
C ASP A 726 11.80 -26.05 -0.20
N THR A 727 11.18 -24.89 -0.40
CA THR A 727 11.69 -23.78 -1.23
C THR A 727 11.63 -22.45 -0.50
N GLN A 728 12.70 -21.65 -0.59
CA GLN A 728 12.70 -20.27 -0.11
C GLN A 728 11.45 -19.54 -0.67
N PRO A 729 10.66 -18.84 0.16
CA PRO A 729 9.52 -18.09 -0.32
C PRO A 729 9.96 -17.15 -1.43
N THR A 730 9.33 -17.28 -2.59
CA THR A 730 9.55 -16.38 -3.73
C THR A 730 9.04 -14.98 -3.39
N PRO A 731 9.49 -13.95 -4.13
CA PRO A 731 8.94 -12.60 -3.98
C PRO A 731 7.40 -12.57 -4.11
N PHE A 732 6.82 -13.37 -5.01
CA PHE A 732 5.36 -13.53 -5.13
C PHE A 732 4.72 -14.10 -3.86
N GLN A 733 5.29 -15.16 -3.29
CA GLN A 733 4.78 -15.75 -2.04
C GLN A 733 4.87 -14.77 -0.88
N CYS A 734 5.92 -13.95 -0.80
CA CYS A 734 6.02 -12.91 0.23
C CYS A 734 4.97 -11.80 0.03
N SER A 735 4.77 -11.33 -1.21
CA SER A 735 3.65 -10.40 -1.51
C SER A 735 2.29 -11.00 -1.14
N LEU A 736 2.10 -12.29 -1.40
CA LEU A 736 0.88 -13.00 -1.04
C LEU A 736 0.69 -13.10 0.47
N LEU A 737 1.72 -13.51 1.21
CA LEU A 737 1.68 -13.55 2.67
C LEU A 737 1.37 -12.18 3.26
N ALA A 738 2.03 -11.13 2.76
CA ALA A 738 1.79 -9.77 3.22
C ALA A 738 0.35 -9.32 2.96
N TYR A 739 -0.14 -9.55 1.74
CA TYR A 739 -1.52 -9.24 1.37
C TYR A 739 -2.52 -10.01 2.23
N LEU A 740 -2.37 -11.33 2.36
CA LEU A 740 -3.28 -12.16 3.17
C LEU A 740 -3.32 -11.72 4.62
N PHE A 741 -2.16 -11.37 5.18
CA PHE A 741 -2.06 -10.84 6.53
C PHE A 741 -2.88 -9.56 6.68
N ILE A 742 -2.69 -8.58 5.80
CA ILE A 742 -3.44 -7.30 5.77
C ILE A 742 -4.95 -7.54 5.61
N MET A 743 -5.33 -8.56 4.84
CA MET A 743 -6.74 -8.89 4.58
C MET A 743 -7.41 -9.65 5.74
N SER A 744 -6.68 -10.10 6.75
CA SER A 744 -7.25 -10.77 7.92
C SER A 744 -7.87 -9.75 8.89
N GLU A 745 -8.88 -10.16 9.67
CA GLU A 745 -9.69 -9.21 10.45
C GLU A 745 -8.96 -8.57 11.64
N LYS A 746 -7.89 -9.19 12.19
CA LYS A 746 -7.08 -8.66 13.31
C LYS A 746 -5.69 -9.31 13.38
N PRO A 747 -4.78 -9.00 12.45
CA PRO A 747 -3.46 -9.60 12.46
C PRO A 747 -2.54 -8.94 13.51
N GLU A 748 -2.59 -9.39 14.76
CA GLU A 748 -1.73 -8.87 15.83
C GLU A 748 -0.27 -9.32 15.66
N GLU A 749 -0.05 -10.60 15.33
CA GLU A 749 1.27 -11.22 15.25
C GLU A 749 1.58 -11.76 13.86
N PHE A 750 2.65 -11.24 13.25
CA PHE A 750 3.23 -11.73 12.01
C PHE A 750 4.37 -12.70 12.31
N ASP A 751 4.15 -14.00 12.08
CA ASP A 751 5.14 -15.06 12.31
C ASP A 751 5.83 -15.48 11.00
N PHE A 752 7.10 -15.12 10.86
CA PHE A 752 7.93 -15.51 9.72
C PHE A 752 9.13 -16.38 10.14
N ARG A 753 9.11 -16.92 11.37
CA ARG A 753 10.24 -17.66 11.94
C ARG A 753 10.70 -18.81 11.06
N ASN A 754 12.01 -19.09 11.08
CA ASN A 754 12.65 -20.16 10.31
C ASN A 754 12.54 -20.04 8.77
N ASN A 755 11.96 -18.96 8.24
CA ASN A 755 11.81 -18.78 6.79
C ASN A 755 12.94 -17.89 6.25
N LYS A 756 13.70 -18.45 5.29
CA LYS A 756 14.75 -17.72 4.58
C LYS A 756 14.25 -17.27 3.23
N THR A 757 14.48 -16.01 2.87
CA THR A 757 14.08 -15.47 1.57
C THR A 757 15.14 -14.49 1.03
N SER A 758 14.98 -14.02 -0.21
CA SER A 758 15.87 -13.02 -0.79
C SER A 758 15.52 -11.61 -0.31
N GLU A 759 16.46 -10.67 -0.35
CA GLU A 759 16.24 -9.27 0.03
C GLU A 759 14.96 -8.67 -0.59
N GLU A 760 14.77 -8.84 -1.91
CA GLU A 760 13.58 -8.35 -2.63
C GLU A 760 12.27 -8.96 -2.09
N ALA A 761 12.30 -10.24 -1.73
CA ALA A 761 11.14 -10.94 -1.24
C ALA A 761 10.84 -10.53 0.21
N PHE A 762 11.87 -10.35 1.04
CA PHE A 762 11.73 -9.79 2.39
C PHE A 762 11.16 -8.37 2.35
N ARG A 763 11.62 -7.53 1.41
CA ARG A 763 11.08 -6.18 1.21
C ARG A 763 9.57 -6.18 0.94
N ARG A 764 9.05 -7.21 0.27
CA ARG A 764 7.62 -7.37 0.00
C ARG A 764 6.79 -7.73 1.24
N LEU A 765 7.42 -8.06 2.36
CA LEU A 765 6.76 -8.26 3.65
C LEU A 765 6.52 -6.96 4.42
N ALA A 766 7.14 -5.85 4.02
CA ALA A 766 7.00 -4.56 4.71
C ALA A 766 5.54 -4.14 5.00
N PRO A 767 4.58 -4.30 4.08
CA PRO A 767 3.19 -3.95 4.36
C PRO A 767 2.57 -4.72 5.55
N ALA A 768 2.92 -6.00 5.71
CA ALA A 768 2.47 -6.78 6.87
C ALA A 768 3.18 -6.34 8.15
N LEU A 769 4.48 -6.02 8.07
CA LEU A 769 5.24 -5.56 9.23
C LEU A 769 4.75 -4.20 9.75
N VAL A 770 4.35 -3.27 8.87
CA VAL A 770 3.71 -1.99 9.25
C VAL A 770 2.38 -2.25 9.98
N SER A 771 1.60 -3.22 9.49
CA SER A 771 0.25 -3.49 9.99
C SER A 771 0.22 -4.29 11.30
N CYS A 772 1.28 -5.03 11.63
CA CYS A 772 1.31 -5.90 12.81
C CYS A 772 1.72 -5.16 14.09
N THR A 773 1.34 -5.73 15.24
CA THR A 773 1.81 -5.27 16.56
C THR A 773 3.03 -6.05 17.05
N ARG A 774 3.19 -7.30 16.58
CA ARG A 774 4.26 -8.22 16.95
C ARG A 774 4.83 -8.87 15.68
N ALA A 775 6.12 -8.75 15.46
CA ALA A 775 6.81 -9.38 14.34
C ALA A 775 7.84 -10.39 14.86
N LEU A 776 7.66 -11.67 14.50
CA LEU A 776 8.57 -12.75 14.84
C LEU A 776 9.41 -13.12 13.61
N LEU A 777 10.63 -12.60 13.57
CA LEU A 777 11.57 -12.69 12.44
C LEU A 777 12.87 -13.42 12.83
N ASN A 778 12.81 -14.28 13.85
CA ASN A 778 13.97 -15.03 14.30
C ASN A 778 14.27 -16.26 13.40
N PHE A 779 15.56 -16.58 13.24
CA PHE A 779 16.07 -17.61 12.33
C PHE A 779 15.71 -17.41 10.84
N CYS A 780 15.61 -16.16 10.37
CA CYS A 780 15.24 -15.80 9.01
C CYS A 780 16.44 -15.55 8.06
N ASP A 781 17.67 -15.60 8.58
CA ASP A 781 18.91 -15.26 7.84
C ASP A 781 18.97 -13.77 7.43
N ILE A 782 18.38 -12.91 8.26
CA ILE A 782 18.36 -11.45 8.07
C ILE A 782 19.78 -10.90 8.24
N THR A 783 20.18 -10.01 7.33
CA THR A 783 21.48 -9.31 7.34
C THR A 783 21.28 -7.80 7.41
N ALA A 784 22.35 -7.03 7.22
CA ALA A 784 22.29 -5.57 7.18
C ALA A 784 21.37 -5.01 6.07
N LEU A 785 21.19 -5.71 4.95
CA LEU A 785 20.36 -5.25 3.84
C LEU A 785 18.86 -5.28 4.22
N GLU A 786 18.38 -6.40 4.75
CA GLU A 786 17.00 -6.54 5.20
C GLU A 786 16.66 -5.59 6.37
N CYS A 787 17.66 -5.22 7.19
CA CYS A 787 17.49 -4.22 8.25
C CYS A 787 17.12 -2.83 7.73
N GLU A 788 17.44 -2.47 6.48
CA GLU A 788 16.95 -1.22 5.88
C GLU A 788 15.43 -1.23 5.71
N THR A 789 14.86 -2.39 5.33
CA THR A 789 13.41 -2.58 5.23
C THR A 789 12.76 -2.51 6.61
N VAL A 790 13.34 -3.16 7.61
CA VAL A 790 12.82 -3.08 8.98
C VAL A 790 12.91 -1.64 9.51
N ALA A 791 14.01 -0.95 9.26
CA ALA A 791 14.17 0.45 9.65
C ALA A 791 13.12 1.36 9.00
N SER A 792 12.80 1.18 7.70
CA SER A 792 11.74 1.96 7.05
C SER A 792 10.37 1.68 7.64
N VAL A 793 10.07 0.41 7.99
CA VAL A 793 8.83 0.04 8.70
C VAL A 793 8.73 0.74 10.06
N LEU A 794 9.84 0.86 10.79
CA LEU A 794 9.86 1.53 12.10
C LEU A 794 9.70 3.06 12.00
N GLN A 795 10.01 3.66 10.84
CA GLN A 795 9.89 5.09 10.59
C GLN A 795 8.47 5.49 10.13
N SER A 796 7.69 4.53 9.64
CA SER A 796 6.30 4.74 9.22
C SER A 796 5.42 5.16 10.40
N GLU A 797 4.61 6.21 10.20
CA GLU A 797 3.63 6.68 11.19
C GLU A 797 2.50 5.67 11.45
N ASN A 798 2.16 4.91 10.41
CA ASN A 798 1.12 3.89 10.44
C ASN A 798 1.60 2.61 11.12
N SER A 799 2.89 2.50 11.44
CA SER A 799 3.43 1.33 12.12
C SER A 799 2.82 1.16 13.51
N HIS A 800 2.26 -0.01 13.78
CA HIS A 800 1.73 -0.39 15.09
C HIS A 800 2.67 -1.34 15.85
N LEU A 801 3.89 -1.55 15.34
CA LEU A 801 4.83 -2.53 15.85
C LEU A 801 5.35 -2.15 17.24
N THR A 802 5.07 -2.99 18.23
CA THR A 802 5.50 -2.85 19.62
C THR A 802 6.51 -3.93 20.03
N VAL A 803 6.47 -5.10 19.39
CA VAL A 803 7.39 -6.22 19.66
C VAL A 803 8.07 -6.66 18.37
N LEU A 804 9.41 -6.62 18.37
CA LEU A 804 10.23 -7.03 17.24
C LEU A 804 11.24 -8.09 17.70
N ASP A 805 11.05 -9.32 17.24
CA ASP A 805 12.00 -10.41 17.47
C ASP A 805 12.87 -10.63 16.23
N LEU A 806 14.15 -10.25 16.31
CA LEU A 806 15.17 -10.46 15.30
C LEU A 806 16.24 -11.45 15.79
N GLY A 807 15.96 -12.23 16.83
CA GLY A 807 16.93 -13.15 17.42
C GLY A 807 17.46 -14.20 16.44
N HIS A 808 18.68 -14.69 16.68
CA HIS A 808 19.31 -15.76 15.91
C HIS A 808 19.38 -15.48 14.39
N ASN A 809 19.74 -14.26 14.02
CA ASN A 809 20.05 -13.86 12.64
C ASN A 809 21.53 -13.47 12.51
N ASN A 810 21.93 -12.83 11.42
CA ASN A 810 23.32 -12.43 11.16
C ASN A 810 23.42 -10.93 10.87
N LEU A 811 22.84 -10.11 11.75
CA LEU A 811 22.81 -8.66 11.60
C LEU A 811 24.20 -8.03 11.65
N GLY A 812 25.03 -8.46 12.62
CA GLY A 812 26.29 -7.79 12.95
C GLY A 812 26.11 -6.33 13.37
N ASP A 813 27.23 -5.63 13.55
CA ASP A 813 27.20 -4.20 13.91
C ASP A 813 26.53 -3.35 12.82
N GLU A 814 26.77 -3.65 11.54
CA GLU A 814 26.21 -2.88 10.42
C GLU A 814 24.68 -2.96 10.38
N GLY A 815 24.11 -4.16 10.56
CA GLY A 815 22.66 -4.34 10.58
C GLY A 815 21.99 -3.65 11.77
N VAL A 816 22.62 -3.73 12.96
CA VAL A 816 22.13 -3.02 14.15
C VAL A 816 22.18 -1.51 13.97
N ILE A 817 23.24 -0.96 13.38
CA ILE A 817 23.34 0.48 13.09
C ILE A 817 22.19 0.94 12.19
N ARG A 818 21.89 0.20 11.13
CA ARG A 818 20.77 0.52 10.21
C ARG A 818 19.42 0.43 10.92
N LEU A 819 19.21 -0.62 11.73
CA LEU A 819 18.00 -0.78 12.54
C LEU A 819 17.82 0.40 13.52
N CYS A 820 18.90 0.87 14.14
CA CYS A 820 18.88 2.01 15.07
C CYS A 820 18.49 3.33 14.40
N CYS A 821 18.69 3.51 13.09
CA CYS A 821 18.13 4.64 12.36
C CYS A 821 16.59 4.64 12.34
N GLY A 822 15.96 3.47 12.37
CA GLY A 822 14.51 3.34 12.52
C GLY A 822 14.06 3.54 13.97
N LEU A 823 14.73 2.90 14.93
CA LEU A 823 14.37 2.97 16.36
C LEU A 823 14.48 4.38 16.97
N ARG A 824 15.34 5.25 16.43
CA ARG A 824 15.45 6.65 16.88
C ARG A 824 14.30 7.54 16.39
N ASN A 825 13.53 7.08 15.42
CA ASN A 825 12.45 7.89 14.85
C ASN A 825 11.34 8.11 15.90
N PRO A 826 10.79 9.35 16.02
CA PRO A 826 9.70 9.65 16.94
C PRO A 826 8.44 8.79 16.77
N ASN A 827 8.22 8.27 15.56
CA ASN A 827 7.07 7.44 15.22
C ASN A 827 7.25 5.97 15.65
N CYS A 828 8.45 5.56 16.05
CA CYS A 828 8.72 4.20 16.46
C CYS A 828 8.01 3.87 17.79
N LYS A 829 7.19 2.81 17.77
CA LYS A 829 6.41 2.34 18.92
C LYS A 829 6.97 1.06 19.55
N VAL A 830 8.16 0.61 19.14
CA VAL A 830 8.76 -0.63 19.64
C VAL A 830 9.12 -0.50 21.11
N GLU A 831 8.50 -1.34 21.93
CA GLU A 831 8.71 -1.46 23.37
C GLU A 831 9.59 -2.67 23.70
N THR A 832 9.54 -3.74 22.89
CA THR A 832 10.33 -4.95 23.11
C THR A 832 11.15 -5.28 21.87
N LEU A 833 12.47 -5.34 22.04
CA LEU A 833 13.42 -5.69 20.99
C LEU A 833 14.27 -6.88 21.41
N ASN A 834 14.20 -7.97 20.63
CA ASN A 834 15.07 -9.13 20.80
C ASN A 834 16.13 -9.17 19.69
N LEU A 835 17.40 -8.99 20.07
CA LEU A 835 18.58 -9.04 19.21
C LEU A 835 19.53 -10.18 19.60
N ARG A 836 19.05 -11.15 20.36
CA ARG A 836 19.81 -12.30 20.82
C ARG A 836 20.54 -13.01 19.68
N HIS A 837 21.78 -13.47 19.90
CA HIS A 837 22.54 -14.25 18.91
C HIS A 837 22.61 -13.61 17.50
N ASN A 838 23.05 -12.36 17.39
CA ASN A 838 23.16 -11.62 16.11
C ASN A 838 24.57 -11.18 15.74
N HIS A 839 25.59 -11.66 16.49
CA HIS A 839 26.98 -11.23 16.34
C HIS A 839 27.16 -9.71 16.53
N VAL A 840 26.39 -9.12 17.43
CA VAL A 840 26.51 -7.71 17.81
C VAL A 840 27.79 -7.54 18.63
N GLY A 841 28.64 -6.61 18.23
CA GLY A 841 29.84 -6.19 18.95
C GLY A 841 29.68 -4.78 19.53
N VAL A 842 30.82 -4.18 19.91
CA VAL A 842 30.86 -2.86 20.56
C VAL A 842 30.28 -1.75 19.66
N GLY A 843 30.47 -1.84 18.33
CA GLY A 843 29.95 -0.84 17.40
C GLY A 843 28.42 -0.82 17.35
N GLY A 844 27.78 -1.99 17.34
CA GLY A 844 26.33 -2.11 17.41
C GLY A 844 25.77 -1.69 18.77
N VAL A 845 26.45 -2.05 19.87
CA VAL A 845 26.08 -1.58 21.21
C VAL A 845 26.10 -0.07 21.32
N LYS A 846 27.11 0.60 20.75
CA LYS A 846 27.16 2.06 20.72
C LYS A 846 25.93 2.68 20.03
N ALA A 847 25.51 2.12 18.90
CA ALA A 847 24.29 2.58 18.21
C ALA A 847 23.01 2.35 19.05
N ILE A 848 22.92 1.22 19.76
CA ILE A 848 21.82 0.95 20.69
C ILE A 848 21.83 1.96 21.84
N CYS A 849 22.99 2.33 22.36
CA CYS A 849 23.12 3.36 23.41
C CYS A 849 22.56 4.72 22.95
N GLU A 850 22.75 5.09 21.68
CA GLU A 850 22.14 6.29 21.09
C GLU A 850 20.60 6.20 21.05
N VAL A 851 20.03 5.01 20.87
CA VAL A 851 18.58 4.78 20.95
C VAL A 851 18.08 4.92 22.40
N LEU A 852 18.77 4.30 23.36
CA LEU A 852 18.39 4.32 24.79
C LEU A 852 18.43 5.73 25.39
N THR A 853 19.35 6.57 24.92
CA THR A 853 19.49 7.97 25.36
C THR A 853 18.53 8.93 24.65
N CYS A 854 17.84 8.48 23.60
CA CYS A 854 16.91 9.30 22.84
C CYS A 854 15.58 9.50 23.60
N PRO A 855 15.10 10.74 23.83
CA PRO A 855 13.86 11.01 24.57
C PRO A 855 12.60 10.39 23.93
N THR A 856 12.61 10.23 22.61
CA THR A 856 11.50 9.70 21.83
C THR A 856 11.38 8.18 21.91
N SER A 857 12.44 7.50 22.34
CA SER A 857 12.45 6.04 22.45
C SER A 857 11.34 5.53 23.38
N LYS A 858 10.69 4.45 22.94
CA LYS A 858 9.65 3.71 23.65
C LYS A 858 10.15 2.37 24.20
N LEU A 859 11.44 2.05 24.01
CA LEU A 859 11.98 0.75 24.35
C LEU A 859 11.95 0.51 25.87
N LEU A 860 11.29 -0.57 26.27
CA LEU A 860 11.14 -1.03 27.65
C LEU A 860 11.91 -2.32 27.91
N ASN A 861 12.00 -3.22 26.92
CA ASN A 861 12.65 -4.52 27.06
C ASN A 861 13.67 -4.71 25.94
N LEU A 862 14.92 -4.99 26.31
CA LEU A 862 16.01 -5.23 25.38
C LEU A 862 16.72 -6.54 25.73
N ASP A 863 16.73 -7.47 24.77
CA ASP A 863 17.50 -8.72 24.87
C ASP A 863 18.68 -8.70 23.90
N LEU A 864 19.90 -8.67 24.45
CA LEU A 864 21.17 -8.77 23.73
C LEU A 864 21.91 -10.06 24.05
N SER A 865 21.24 -11.03 24.69
CA SER A 865 21.85 -12.28 25.14
C SER A 865 22.65 -12.96 24.03
N SER A 866 23.73 -13.64 24.42
CA SER A 866 24.60 -14.39 23.52
C SER A 866 25.18 -13.58 22.35
N ASN A 867 25.34 -12.27 22.51
CA ASN A 867 26.20 -11.44 21.67
C ASN A 867 27.50 -11.18 22.41
N ASP A 868 28.65 -11.31 21.75
CA ASP A 868 29.97 -11.21 22.37
C ASP A 868 30.35 -9.73 22.59
N LEU A 869 29.61 -9.04 23.46
CA LEU A 869 29.75 -7.59 23.71
C LEU A 869 31.05 -7.26 24.46
N GLY A 870 31.45 -8.15 25.37
CA GLY A 870 32.58 -7.94 26.29
C GLY A 870 32.34 -6.82 27.32
N ASP A 871 33.32 -6.63 28.20
CA ASP A 871 33.31 -5.56 29.20
C ASP A 871 33.17 -4.15 28.61
N PRO A 872 33.83 -3.77 27.49
CA PRO A 872 33.63 -2.46 26.88
C PRO A 872 32.19 -2.20 26.42
N GLY A 873 31.49 -3.24 25.94
CA GLY A 873 30.08 -3.12 25.58
C GLY A 873 29.18 -2.94 26.82
N ALA A 874 29.48 -3.65 27.90
CA ALA A 874 28.79 -3.51 29.18
C ALA A 874 28.97 -2.11 29.80
N GLU A 875 30.17 -1.55 29.75
CA GLU A 875 30.47 -0.18 30.21
C GLU A 875 29.69 0.89 29.42
N LEU A 876 29.60 0.74 28.08
CA LEU A 876 28.81 1.64 27.24
C LEU A 876 27.31 1.59 27.60
N LEU A 877 26.77 0.40 27.83
CA LEU A 877 25.39 0.22 28.28
C LEU A 877 25.18 0.87 29.65
N ALA A 878 26.10 0.66 30.61
CA ALA A 878 26.04 1.30 31.91
C ALA A 878 25.97 2.83 31.80
N PHE A 879 26.74 3.43 30.90
CA PHE A 879 26.72 4.88 30.66
C PHE A 879 25.39 5.35 30.05
N ALA A 880 24.82 4.59 29.11
CA ALA A 880 23.57 4.93 28.44
C ALA A 880 22.34 4.82 29.35
N LEU A 881 22.41 4.01 30.42
CA LEU A 881 21.41 3.91 31.48
C LEU A 881 21.47 5.15 32.41
N HIS A 882 21.19 6.33 31.86
CA HIS A 882 21.13 7.62 32.60
C HIS A 882 19.69 8.12 32.80
N LYS A 883 19.50 9.27 33.48
CA LYS A 883 18.23 9.84 34.02
C LYS A 883 16.97 9.90 33.13
N ARG A 884 17.05 9.53 31.85
CA ARG A 884 15.94 9.55 30.88
C ARG A 884 15.66 8.18 30.24
N CYS A 885 16.40 7.13 30.60
CA CYS A 885 16.16 5.78 30.09
C CYS A 885 14.85 5.20 30.67
N LYS A 886 14.03 4.59 29.82
CA LYS A 886 12.74 3.98 30.19
C LYS A 886 12.80 2.45 30.31
N LEU A 887 13.98 1.88 30.10
CA LEU A 887 14.19 0.43 30.04
C LEU A 887 13.85 -0.22 31.39
N GLN A 888 12.98 -1.23 31.36
CA GLN A 888 12.53 -2.02 32.51
C GLN A 888 13.22 -3.38 32.57
N ALA A 889 13.59 -3.97 31.44
CA ALA A 889 14.29 -5.25 31.37
C ALA A 889 15.49 -5.18 30.42
N LEU A 890 16.66 -5.59 30.93
CA LEU A 890 17.88 -5.72 30.14
C LEU A 890 18.44 -7.14 30.30
N ARG A 891 18.56 -7.88 29.19
CA ARG A 891 19.14 -9.23 29.20
C ARG A 891 20.47 -9.25 28.45
N LEU A 892 21.53 -9.57 29.18
CA LEU A 892 22.92 -9.66 28.72
C LEU A 892 23.50 -11.06 29.01
N SER A 893 22.63 -12.06 29.02
CA SER A 893 23.00 -13.41 29.38
C SER A 893 23.97 -14.00 28.35
N GLY A 894 25.13 -14.47 28.79
CA GLY A 894 26.16 -15.04 27.90
C GLY A 894 26.82 -14.03 26.96
N CYS A 895 27.02 -12.79 27.40
CA CYS A 895 27.63 -11.71 26.61
C CYS A 895 29.16 -11.57 26.71
N LEU A 896 29.84 -12.53 27.35
CA LEU A 896 31.29 -12.52 27.64
C LEU A 896 31.71 -11.33 28.52
N ILE A 897 30.88 -10.94 29.48
CA ILE A 897 31.23 -9.94 30.49
C ILE A 897 32.08 -10.63 31.56
N THR A 898 33.31 -10.18 31.77
CA THR A 898 34.28 -10.87 32.64
C THR A 898 34.56 -10.13 33.93
N LEU A 899 34.41 -8.80 33.95
CA LEU A 899 34.78 -7.95 35.06
C LEU A 899 33.58 -7.68 35.98
N PRO A 900 33.69 -7.93 37.30
CA PRO A 900 32.69 -7.53 38.28
C PRO A 900 32.39 -6.02 38.26
N GLU A 901 33.38 -5.18 37.93
CA GLU A 901 33.24 -3.73 37.81
C GLU A 901 32.24 -3.34 36.71
N SER A 902 32.24 -4.05 35.58
CA SER A 902 31.27 -3.86 34.50
C SER A 902 29.84 -4.13 34.97
N VAL A 903 29.68 -5.18 35.78
CA VAL A 903 28.39 -5.58 36.37
C VAL A 903 27.90 -4.53 37.36
N LEU A 904 28.78 -4.08 38.26
CA LEU A 904 28.50 -3.01 39.22
C LEU A 904 28.12 -1.71 38.52
N ALA A 905 28.82 -1.34 37.45
CA ALA A 905 28.53 -0.14 36.68
C ALA A 905 27.10 -0.14 36.11
N ILE A 906 26.64 -1.29 35.59
CA ILE A 906 25.26 -1.44 35.11
C ILE A 906 24.30 -1.41 36.30
N ALA A 907 24.52 -2.24 37.31
CA ALA A 907 23.61 -2.40 38.44
C ALA A 907 23.37 -1.10 39.22
N LEU A 908 24.42 -0.37 39.58
CA LEU A 908 24.34 0.90 40.33
C LEU A 908 23.61 2.01 39.55
N ARG A 909 23.71 2.00 38.22
CA ARG A 909 22.99 2.95 37.37
C ARG A 909 21.51 2.57 37.26
N SER A 910 21.21 1.28 37.20
CA SER A 910 19.86 0.75 37.15
C SER A 910 19.01 1.04 38.40
N GLU A 911 19.62 1.16 39.59
CA GLU A 911 18.92 1.49 40.86
C GLU A 911 18.19 2.84 40.82
N SER A 912 18.64 3.77 40.00
CA SER A 912 18.00 5.08 39.87
C SER A 912 16.75 5.06 38.97
N PHE A 913 16.39 3.90 38.42
CA PHE A 913 15.31 3.72 37.46
C PHE A 913 14.40 2.56 37.85
N HIS A 914 13.18 2.55 37.31
CA HIS A 914 12.19 1.50 37.52
C HIS A 914 12.57 0.19 36.77
N MET A 915 13.88 -0.14 36.69
CA MET A 915 14.39 -1.39 36.11
C MET A 915 13.96 -2.55 37.00
N LYS A 916 13.25 -3.50 36.42
CA LYS A 916 12.66 -4.65 37.11
C LYS A 916 13.52 -5.90 36.97
N GLU A 917 14.19 -6.05 35.83
CA GLU A 917 14.92 -7.27 35.47
C GLU A 917 16.29 -6.93 34.86
N LEU A 918 17.34 -7.55 35.39
CA LEU A 918 18.68 -7.58 34.81
C LEU A 918 19.17 -9.03 34.76
N ASP A 919 19.31 -9.58 33.57
CA ASP A 919 19.82 -10.95 33.37
C ASP A 919 21.28 -10.92 32.90
N LEU A 920 22.19 -11.37 33.76
CA LEU A 920 23.62 -11.54 33.53
C LEU A 920 24.05 -13.01 33.58
N SER A 921 23.10 -13.95 33.57
CA SER A 921 23.38 -15.39 33.61
C SER A 921 24.33 -15.82 32.48
N TYR A 922 25.01 -16.96 32.64
CA TYR A 922 25.93 -17.52 31.64
C TYR A 922 27.10 -16.63 31.21
N ASN A 923 27.43 -15.56 31.95
CA ASN A 923 28.68 -14.82 31.79
C ASN A 923 29.82 -15.46 32.61
N PRO A 924 31.10 -15.28 32.23
CA PRO A 924 32.26 -15.80 32.96
C PRO A 924 32.55 -15.06 34.28
N LEU A 925 31.50 -14.71 35.03
CA LEU A 925 31.56 -14.04 36.32
C LEU A 925 31.67 -15.07 37.44
N ARG A 926 32.41 -14.73 38.50
CA ARG A 926 32.33 -15.41 39.80
C ARG A 926 31.16 -14.81 40.60
N THR A 927 30.65 -15.53 41.58
CA THR A 927 29.54 -15.06 42.42
C THR A 927 29.89 -13.71 43.04
N VAL A 928 29.13 -12.67 42.70
CA VAL A 928 29.23 -11.36 43.35
C VAL A 928 28.01 -11.26 44.26
N GLU A 929 28.22 -11.23 45.57
CA GLU A 929 27.15 -10.99 46.53
C GLU A 929 26.75 -9.52 46.45
N LEU A 930 25.58 -9.26 45.86
CA LEU A 930 25.05 -7.92 45.72
C LEU A 930 23.62 -7.92 46.26
N ASP A 931 23.37 -7.11 47.28
CA ASP A 931 22.03 -6.91 47.87
C ASP A 931 21.35 -5.76 47.12
N PHE A 932 20.48 -6.09 46.16
CA PHE A 932 19.84 -5.12 45.27
C PHE A 932 18.30 -5.29 45.23
N PRO A 933 17.53 -4.19 45.07
CA PRO A 933 16.07 -4.22 45.01
C PRO A 933 15.49 -4.69 43.65
N LEU A 934 16.33 -5.11 42.70
CA LEU A 934 15.95 -5.52 41.34
C LEU A 934 16.10 -7.04 41.16
N GLN A 935 15.34 -7.65 40.24
CA GLN A 935 15.50 -9.08 39.92
C GLN A 935 16.79 -9.31 39.11
N LEU A 936 17.89 -9.55 39.81
CA LEU A 936 19.21 -9.84 39.25
C LEU A 936 19.40 -11.34 39.07
N ASN A 937 19.68 -11.79 37.84
CA ASN A 937 20.04 -13.18 37.56
C ASN A 937 21.52 -13.29 37.17
N MET A 938 22.31 -14.07 37.92
CA MET A 938 23.73 -14.36 37.65
C MET A 938 24.01 -15.86 37.54
N ASP A 939 22.98 -16.68 37.34
CA ASP A 939 23.10 -18.14 37.35
C ASP A 939 24.01 -18.67 36.24
N HIS A 940 24.56 -19.86 36.47
CA HIS A 940 25.34 -20.63 35.49
C HIS A 940 26.64 -19.96 34.98
N GLY A 941 27.21 -19.05 35.77
CA GLY A 941 28.51 -18.43 35.52
C GLY A 941 29.71 -19.37 35.67
N GLY A 942 30.90 -18.88 35.33
CA GLY A 942 32.17 -19.59 35.50
C GLY A 942 33.11 -19.54 34.28
N GLU A 943 34.37 -19.92 34.49
CA GLU A 943 35.44 -19.80 33.48
C GLU A 943 35.17 -20.63 32.21
N SER A 944 34.37 -21.69 32.29
CA SER A 944 33.93 -22.48 31.12
C SER A 944 33.12 -21.66 30.10
N ARG A 945 32.61 -20.48 30.49
CA ARG A 945 31.87 -19.53 29.65
C ARG A 945 32.76 -18.59 28.84
N ASN A 946 34.08 -18.60 29.02
CA ASN A 946 35.02 -17.75 28.25
C ASN A 946 35.16 -18.15 26.75
N LYS A 947 34.38 -19.12 26.27
CA LYS A 947 34.38 -19.54 24.86
C LYS A 947 33.44 -18.64 24.03
N PRO A 948 33.79 -18.31 22.78
CA PRO A 948 32.91 -17.51 21.92
C PRO A 948 31.70 -18.31 21.41
N GLY A 949 30.61 -17.61 21.06
CA GLY A 949 29.43 -18.20 20.42
C GLY A 949 28.77 -19.34 21.23
N LEU A 950 28.23 -20.36 20.55
CA LEU A 950 27.50 -21.46 21.21
C LEU A 950 28.36 -22.35 22.12
N GLN A 951 29.69 -22.32 21.93
CA GLN A 951 30.63 -23.15 22.69
C GLN A 951 30.67 -22.81 24.19
N LYS A 952 30.23 -21.61 24.59
CA LYS A 952 30.07 -21.26 26.01
C LYS A 952 28.98 -22.10 26.71
N TYR A 953 28.04 -22.66 25.95
CA TYR A 953 26.96 -23.51 26.47
C TYR A 953 27.30 -25.00 26.38
N ALA A 954 28.53 -25.36 25.99
CA ALA A 954 28.95 -26.76 25.86
C ALA A 954 28.65 -27.56 27.14
N SER A 955 28.02 -28.71 26.96
CA SER A 955 27.63 -29.61 28.05
C SER A 955 28.16 -31.01 27.78
N GLU A 956 28.72 -31.66 28.79
CA GLU A 956 29.11 -33.07 28.69
C GLU A 956 27.94 -33.96 29.10
N VAL A 957 27.54 -34.87 28.22
CA VAL A 957 26.43 -35.81 28.44
C VAL A 957 26.86 -37.23 28.11
N THR A 958 26.26 -38.21 28.79
CA THR A 958 26.55 -39.64 28.63
C THR A 958 25.29 -40.42 28.30
N LEU A 959 25.41 -41.43 27.44
CA LEU A 959 24.28 -42.28 27.05
C LEU A 959 23.93 -43.24 28.18
N ASP A 960 22.63 -43.38 28.48
CA ASP A 960 22.15 -44.20 29.60
C ASP A 960 22.04 -45.69 29.20
N PRO A 961 22.89 -46.58 29.76
CA PRO A 961 22.82 -48.02 29.50
C PRO A 961 21.53 -48.68 29.98
N SER A 962 20.75 -48.01 30.83
CA SER A 962 19.44 -48.49 31.29
C SER A 962 18.32 -48.28 30.27
N THR A 963 18.49 -47.34 29.33
CA THR A 963 17.48 -47.04 28.29
C THR A 963 17.80 -47.71 26.96
N VAL A 964 19.09 -47.94 26.65
CA VAL A 964 19.58 -48.41 25.34
C VAL A 964 18.89 -49.70 24.85
N ASN A 965 18.49 -49.74 23.59
CA ASN A 965 17.95 -50.95 22.98
C ASN A 965 19.01 -52.06 22.81
N GLY A 966 18.58 -53.32 22.90
CA GLY A 966 19.47 -54.48 22.75
C GLY A 966 20.27 -54.53 21.43
N PHE A 967 19.80 -53.94 20.34
CA PHE A 967 20.56 -53.89 19.08
C PHE A 967 21.55 -52.71 18.98
N LEU A 968 21.76 -51.97 20.07
CA LEU A 968 22.72 -50.87 20.12
C LEU A 968 23.88 -51.22 21.06
N SER A 969 25.11 -50.91 20.66
CA SER A 969 26.31 -51.07 21.49
C SER A 969 26.83 -49.68 21.89
N LEU A 970 27.03 -49.47 23.19
CA LEU A 970 27.66 -48.28 23.75
C LEU A 970 29.17 -48.50 23.92
N SER A 971 29.98 -47.52 23.53
CA SER A 971 31.43 -47.54 23.69
C SER A 971 31.97 -46.14 24.03
N GLU A 972 33.30 -46.01 24.18
CA GLU A 972 33.99 -44.74 24.49
C GLU A 972 33.41 -44.06 25.76
N GLY A 973 33.27 -44.83 26.85
CA GLY A 973 32.70 -44.31 28.10
C GLY A 973 31.22 -43.89 27.99
N ASN A 974 30.43 -44.63 27.20
CA ASN A 974 29.04 -44.32 26.85
C ASN A 974 28.86 -43.00 26.08
N ARG A 975 29.90 -42.53 25.38
CA ARG A 975 29.82 -41.36 24.49
C ARG A 975 29.63 -41.73 23.02
N LYS A 976 29.68 -43.01 22.67
CA LYS A 976 29.45 -43.50 21.31
C LYS A 976 28.43 -44.62 21.27
N VAL A 977 27.55 -44.57 20.28
CA VAL A 977 26.54 -45.60 20.03
C VAL A 977 26.62 -46.10 18.59
N THR A 978 26.58 -47.41 18.42
CA THR A 978 26.60 -48.09 17.12
C THR A 978 25.45 -49.09 17.04
N ARG A 979 24.83 -49.24 15.86
CA ARG A 979 23.83 -50.30 15.66
C ARG A 979 24.52 -51.62 15.31
N GLN A 980 24.22 -52.67 16.05
CA GLN A 980 24.71 -54.02 15.82
C GLN A 980 23.67 -54.88 15.08
N ARG A 981 24.14 -55.94 14.41
CA ARG A 981 23.25 -56.96 13.80
C ARG A 981 22.75 -57.97 14.83
N LYS A 982 23.55 -58.24 15.86
CA LYS A 982 23.23 -59.15 16.97
C LYS A 982 22.79 -58.34 18.19
N GLU A 983 21.87 -58.90 18.95
CA GLU A 983 21.46 -58.33 20.23
C GLU A 983 22.64 -58.38 21.22
N GLN A 984 22.82 -57.27 21.93
CA GLN A 984 23.84 -57.04 22.95
C GLN A 984 23.23 -57.33 24.31
N TYR A 985 24.04 -57.88 25.21
CA TYR A 985 23.58 -58.18 26.56
C TYR A 985 23.59 -56.92 27.42
N TYR A 986 22.41 -56.52 27.90
CA TYR A 986 22.27 -55.52 28.94
C TYR A 986 21.26 -56.00 30.00
N PRO A 987 21.39 -55.58 31.27
CA PRO A 987 20.42 -55.91 32.31
C PRO A 987 19.01 -55.44 31.96
N SER A 988 18.01 -56.29 32.22
CA SER A 988 16.60 -55.93 31.99
C SER A 988 16.17 -54.82 32.95
N THR A 989 15.64 -53.72 32.41
CA THR A 989 15.11 -52.58 33.16
C THR A 989 13.75 -52.17 32.59
N GLN A 990 12.91 -51.55 33.42
CA GLN A 990 11.62 -51.01 32.96
C GLN A 990 11.81 -49.90 31.92
N GLU A 991 12.88 -49.11 32.05
CA GLU A 991 13.23 -47.99 31.16
C GLU A 991 13.81 -48.40 29.79
N ARG A 992 14.14 -49.68 29.57
CA ARG A 992 14.80 -50.14 28.34
C ARG A 992 13.87 -50.12 27.12
N PHE A 993 14.32 -49.56 26.00
CA PHE A 993 13.63 -49.70 24.72
C PHE A 993 13.72 -51.14 24.19
N ASN A 994 12.60 -51.76 23.83
CA ASN A 994 12.59 -53.17 23.39
C ASN A 994 12.59 -53.37 21.86
N LYS A 995 11.73 -52.66 21.10
CA LYS A 995 11.61 -52.83 19.64
C LYS A 995 12.19 -51.69 18.81
N CYS A 996 12.42 -50.52 19.41
CA CYS A 996 12.95 -49.36 18.72
C CYS A 996 14.43 -49.15 19.09
N ASN A 997 15.31 -49.08 18.09
CA ASN A 997 16.76 -48.86 18.26
C ASN A 997 17.07 -47.43 18.74
N GLN A 998 16.74 -47.14 20.00
CA GLN A 998 16.81 -45.82 20.62
C GLN A 998 17.59 -45.88 21.93
N VAL A 999 18.14 -44.74 22.32
CA VAL A 999 18.80 -44.53 23.61
C VAL A 999 18.61 -43.06 24.03
N LEU A 1000 18.45 -42.81 25.32
CA LEU A 1000 18.47 -41.47 25.91
C LEU A 1000 19.79 -41.23 26.65
N CYS A 1001 20.18 -39.97 26.82
CA CYS A 1001 21.23 -39.63 27.78
C CYS A 1001 20.75 -39.78 29.22
N LYS A 1002 21.70 -39.83 30.15
CA LYS A 1002 21.44 -39.96 31.58
C LYS A 1002 21.04 -38.62 32.21
N GLU A 1003 21.64 -37.54 31.74
CA GLU A 1003 21.50 -36.19 32.28
C GLU A 1003 20.20 -35.54 31.78
N GLY A 1004 19.39 -35.04 32.72
CA GLY A 1004 18.24 -34.19 32.39
C GLY A 1004 18.70 -32.74 32.21
N LEU A 1005 18.44 -32.16 31.06
CA LEU A 1005 18.91 -30.84 30.68
C LEU A 1005 17.84 -29.78 30.96
N CYS A 1006 18.21 -28.79 31.78
CA CYS A 1006 17.43 -27.61 32.13
C CYS A 1006 18.32 -26.38 32.01
N GLY A 1007 17.89 -25.37 31.26
CA GLY A 1007 18.70 -24.19 30.94
C GLY A 1007 19.23 -24.21 29.51
N ARG A 1008 20.41 -23.61 29.28
CA ARG A 1008 21.03 -23.49 27.97
C ARG A 1008 22.16 -24.49 27.80
N HIS A 1009 22.01 -25.38 26.82
CA HIS A 1009 22.94 -26.47 26.56
C HIS A 1009 23.28 -26.56 25.08
N TYR A 1010 24.56 -26.74 24.77
CA TYR A 1010 25.05 -26.99 23.43
C TYR A 1010 25.80 -28.32 23.39
N LEU A 1011 25.49 -29.14 22.39
CA LEU A 1011 26.06 -30.47 22.17
C LEU A 1011 26.50 -30.57 20.71
N GLU A 1012 27.66 -31.17 20.45
CA GLU A 1012 28.09 -31.52 19.10
C GLU A 1012 28.10 -33.04 18.96
N VAL A 1013 27.46 -33.56 17.91
CA VAL A 1013 27.38 -34.99 17.62
C VAL A 1013 27.97 -35.30 16.25
N GLU A 1014 28.94 -36.21 16.22
CA GLU A 1014 29.51 -36.74 14.99
C GLU A 1014 28.72 -37.96 14.55
N CYS A 1015 28.24 -37.92 13.31
CA CYS A 1015 27.29 -38.87 12.77
C CYS A 1015 27.88 -39.61 11.57
N LEU A 1016 27.63 -40.91 11.51
CA LEU A 1016 27.93 -41.77 10.39
C LEU A 1016 26.63 -42.43 9.92
N HIS A 1017 26.31 -42.30 8.63
CA HIS A 1017 25.03 -42.77 8.02
C HIS A 1017 23.76 -42.13 8.63
N ASN A 1018 22.62 -42.82 8.52
CA ASN A 1018 21.28 -42.27 8.74
C ASN A 1018 20.90 -42.36 10.22
N VAL A 1019 20.63 -41.22 10.84
CA VAL A 1019 20.42 -41.11 12.29
C VAL A 1019 19.28 -40.14 12.61
N HIS A 1020 18.65 -40.31 13.77
CA HIS A 1020 17.77 -39.29 14.35
C HIS A 1020 18.36 -38.79 15.65
N ILE A 1021 18.41 -37.47 15.80
CA ILE A 1021 19.00 -36.78 16.94
C ILE A 1021 18.00 -35.73 17.41
N GLY A 1022 17.79 -35.64 18.71
CA GLY A 1022 17.04 -34.52 19.26
C GLY A 1022 16.80 -34.68 20.74
N MET A 1023 15.71 -34.13 21.23
CA MET A 1023 15.40 -34.08 22.66
C MET A 1023 14.04 -34.72 22.93
N ALA A 1024 13.91 -35.37 24.09
CA ALA A 1024 12.66 -35.97 24.54
C ALA A 1024 12.46 -35.80 26.04
N TYR A 1025 11.20 -35.76 26.48
CA TYR A 1025 10.89 -35.90 27.90
C TYR A 1025 11.13 -37.32 28.39
N LYS A 1026 11.39 -37.44 29.69
CA LYS A 1026 11.63 -38.72 30.34
C LYS A 1026 10.45 -39.69 30.17
N GLN A 1027 9.22 -39.17 30.21
CA GLN A 1027 7.96 -39.91 30.10
C GLN A 1027 7.71 -40.62 28.75
N LEU A 1028 8.59 -40.48 27.76
CA LEU A 1028 8.47 -41.17 26.47
C LEU A 1028 8.31 -42.70 26.66
N GLU A 1029 7.26 -43.28 26.06
CA GLU A 1029 6.98 -44.72 26.20
C GLU A 1029 8.16 -45.59 25.72
N ARG A 1030 8.44 -46.70 26.41
CA ARG A 1030 9.63 -47.53 26.15
C ARG A 1030 9.34 -48.83 25.41
N LYS A 1031 8.11 -49.34 25.48
CA LYS A 1031 7.77 -50.71 25.05
C LYS A 1031 6.87 -50.68 23.81
N GLY A 1032 7.26 -51.41 22.78
CA GLY A 1032 6.52 -51.49 21.52
C GLY A 1032 7.21 -50.73 20.38
N ALA A 1033 6.50 -50.59 19.26
CA ALA A 1033 6.99 -49.92 18.05
C ALA A 1033 5.99 -48.88 17.49
N GLY A 1034 5.03 -48.46 18.31
CA GLY A 1034 4.02 -47.47 17.96
C GLY A 1034 4.53 -46.04 18.00
N ASP A 1035 3.70 -45.10 17.55
CA ASP A 1035 4.06 -43.68 17.45
C ASP A 1035 4.37 -43.03 18.82
N ASN A 1036 3.76 -43.53 19.90
CA ASN A 1036 4.04 -43.05 21.26
C ASN A 1036 5.45 -43.37 21.77
N VAL A 1037 6.09 -44.43 21.24
CA VAL A 1037 7.45 -44.89 21.63
C VAL A 1037 8.53 -44.29 20.73
N MET A 1038 8.18 -44.06 19.47
CA MET A 1038 9.13 -43.68 18.44
C MET A 1038 9.44 -42.18 18.52
N LEU A 1039 10.71 -41.82 18.74
CA LEU A 1039 11.19 -40.44 18.76
C LEU A 1039 10.66 -39.68 17.53
N GLY A 1040 10.15 -38.46 17.77
CA GLY A 1040 9.58 -37.50 16.80
C GLY A 1040 8.14 -37.77 16.37
N ARG A 1041 7.60 -38.98 16.59
CA ARG A 1041 6.23 -39.33 16.17
C ARG A 1041 5.17 -39.07 17.26
N ASN A 1042 5.59 -38.50 18.38
CA ASN A 1042 4.75 -38.16 19.53
C ASN A 1042 4.89 -36.68 19.92
N ALA A 1043 4.13 -36.27 20.94
CA ALA A 1043 4.12 -34.91 21.46
C ALA A 1043 5.27 -34.61 22.46
N VAL A 1044 6.04 -35.62 22.87
CA VAL A 1044 7.05 -35.52 23.94
C VAL A 1044 8.48 -35.61 23.42
N SER A 1045 8.68 -35.53 22.09
CA SER A 1045 9.99 -35.55 21.47
C SER A 1045 10.06 -34.69 20.20
N TRP A 1046 11.23 -34.09 19.99
CA TRP A 1046 11.55 -33.18 18.90
C TRP A 1046 12.89 -33.60 18.31
N ILE A 1047 12.91 -33.95 17.04
CA ILE A 1047 14.09 -34.56 16.43
C ILE A 1047 14.40 -34.01 15.05
N LEU A 1048 15.67 -34.08 14.71
CA LEU A 1048 16.21 -33.94 13.38
C LEU A 1048 16.58 -35.35 12.87
N TYR A 1049 15.98 -35.76 11.77
CA TYR A 1049 16.50 -36.84 10.96
C TYR A 1049 17.59 -36.30 10.05
N ALA A 1050 18.74 -36.97 10.03
CA ALA A 1050 19.85 -36.66 9.15
C ALA A 1050 20.26 -37.92 8.38
N SER A 1051 20.42 -37.77 7.08
CA SER A 1051 20.88 -38.83 6.17
C SER A 1051 21.66 -38.22 5.01
N LYS A 1052 22.31 -39.06 4.20
CA LYS A 1052 23.10 -38.62 3.04
C LYS A 1052 22.31 -37.71 2.09
N ASP A 1053 21.02 -38.01 1.87
CA ASP A 1053 20.21 -37.36 0.83
C ASP A 1053 19.07 -36.50 1.40
N LYS A 1054 18.74 -36.66 2.68
CA LYS A 1054 17.51 -36.11 3.28
C LYS A 1054 17.73 -35.70 4.72
N PHE A 1055 17.32 -34.48 5.04
CA PHE A 1055 17.19 -34.02 6.41
C PHE A 1055 15.78 -33.54 6.62
N HIS A 1056 15.21 -33.82 7.78
CA HIS A 1056 13.92 -33.28 8.15
C HIS A 1056 13.80 -33.16 9.66
N ALA A 1057 13.17 -32.09 10.12
CA ALA A 1057 12.74 -31.95 11.50
C ALA A 1057 11.39 -32.66 11.69
N GLN A 1058 11.20 -33.38 12.78
CA GLN A 1058 10.00 -34.16 13.05
C GLN A 1058 9.49 -33.95 14.49
N HIS A 1059 8.18 -33.72 14.61
CA HIS A 1059 7.46 -33.62 15.89
C HIS A 1059 5.97 -33.92 15.66
N LYS A 1060 5.27 -34.62 16.57
CA LYS A 1060 3.82 -34.96 16.45
C LYS A 1060 3.42 -35.57 15.09
N LYS A 1061 4.31 -36.36 14.48
CA LYS A 1061 4.17 -36.91 13.11
C LYS A 1061 4.24 -35.88 11.98
N CYS A 1062 4.33 -34.59 12.28
CA CYS A 1062 4.62 -33.54 11.31
C CYS A 1062 6.09 -33.61 10.90
N ILE A 1063 6.35 -33.56 9.59
CA ILE A 1063 7.69 -33.65 9.01
C ILE A 1063 7.96 -32.34 8.25
N HIS A 1064 9.00 -31.62 8.67
CA HIS A 1064 9.52 -30.43 8.01
C HIS A 1064 10.81 -30.81 7.28
N LYS A 1065 10.73 -30.98 5.97
CA LYS A 1065 11.90 -31.30 5.14
C LYS A 1065 12.84 -30.10 5.05
N LEU A 1066 14.13 -30.38 5.04
CA LEU A 1066 15.19 -29.37 5.09
C LEU A 1066 16.11 -29.49 3.87
N ARG A 1067 16.61 -28.34 3.39
CA ARG A 1067 17.58 -28.26 2.30
C ARG A 1067 19.00 -28.51 2.81
N LEU A 1068 19.80 -29.21 2.02
CA LEU A 1068 21.12 -29.69 2.46
C LEU A 1068 22.32 -29.14 1.70
N PRO A 1069 23.48 -29.06 2.38
CA PRO A 1069 24.79 -29.21 1.76
C PRO A 1069 25.01 -30.68 1.35
N GLU A 1070 25.57 -30.92 0.17
CA GLU A 1070 25.94 -32.27 -0.29
C GLU A 1070 26.99 -32.89 0.66
N ILE A 1071 26.66 -33.99 1.34
CA ILE A 1071 27.61 -34.76 2.15
C ILE A 1071 28.22 -35.84 1.27
N LYS A 1072 29.55 -35.84 1.09
CA LYS A 1072 30.26 -36.85 0.28
C LYS A 1072 30.08 -38.25 0.85
N SER A 1073 29.97 -39.25 -0.02
CA SER A 1073 29.79 -40.64 0.40
C SER A 1073 31.01 -41.16 1.16
N ASN A 1074 30.80 -41.65 2.40
CA ASN A 1074 31.75 -42.22 3.36
C ASN A 1074 32.42 -41.26 4.35
N GLU A 1075 32.08 -39.97 4.34
CA GLU A 1075 32.56 -39.01 5.35
C GLU A 1075 31.58 -38.92 6.54
N SER A 1076 32.11 -38.77 7.75
CA SER A 1076 31.31 -38.39 8.92
C SER A 1076 30.89 -36.92 8.81
N TYR A 1077 29.75 -36.59 9.40
CA TYR A 1077 29.26 -35.22 9.45
C TYR A 1077 28.89 -34.84 10.88
N ARG A 1078 28.97 -33.55 11.21
CA ARG A 1078 28.74 -33.06 12.57
C ARG A 1078 27.47 -32.22 12.65
N ILE A 1079 26.65 -32.51 13.65
CA ILE A 1079 25.43 -31.77 13.96
C ILE A 1079 25.59 -31.12 15.34
N GLY A 1080 25.35 -29.81 15.41
CA GLY A 1080 25.20 -29.10 16.67
C GLY A 1080 23.74 -29.11 17.11
N VAL A 1081 23.50 -29.40 18.39
CA VAL A 1081 22.18 -29.33 19.04
C VAL A 1081 22.26 -28.28 20.13
N PHE A 1082 21.45 -27.23 20.00
CA PHE A 1082 21.36 -26.16 21.00
C PHE A 1082 19.97 -26.16 21.62
N LEU A 1083 19.91 -26.38 22.92
CA LEU A 1083 18.70 -26.24 23.72
C LEU A 1083 18.78 -24.93 24.49
N ASP A 1084 17.76 -24.09 24.34
CA ASP A 1084 17.52 -22.94 25.17
C ASP A 1084 16.16 -23.13 25.85
N TRP A 1085 16.20 -23.89 26.94
CA TRP A 1085 15.02 -24.34 27.65
C TRP A 1085 14.12 -23.19 28.13
N PRO A 1086 14.67 -22.09 28.73
CA PRO A 1086 13.84 -20.97 29.19
C PRO A 1086 13.11 -20.23 28.06
N ALA A 1087 13.75 -20.11 26.89
CA ALA A 1087 13.13 -19.48 25.72
C ALA A 1087 12.22 -20.43 24.94
N GLY A 1088 12.21 -21.72 25.28
CA GLY A 1088 11.43 -22.71 24.55
C GLY A 1088 11.98 -23.05 23.17
N ILE A 1089 13.30 -22.94 22.96
CA ILE A 1089 13.93 -23.11 21.64
C ILE A 1089 14.81 -24.35 21.63
N LEU A 1090 14.63 -25.21 20.62
CA LEU A 1090 15.56 -26.30 20.29
C LEU A 1090 16.03 -26.16 18.85
N SER A 1091 17.29 -25.78 18.67
CA SER A 1091 17.89 -25.50 17.37
C SER A 1091 18.92 -26.56 16.96
N PHE A 1092 18.97 -26.82 15.66
CA PHE A 1092 19.94 -27.72 15.06
C PHE A 1092 20.82 -26.97 14.06
N TYR A 1093 22.09 -27.32 14.02
CA TYR A 1093 23.11 -26.71 13.17
C TYR A 1093 23.91 -27.79 12.44
N ASN A 1094 24.24 -27.55 11.17
CA ASN A 1094 25.25 -28.32 10.48
C ASN A 1094 26.63 -27.68 10.73
N ILE A 1095 27.65 -28.48 11.00
CA ILE A 1095 29.01 -28.01 11.29
C ILE A 1095 29.93 -28.47 10.17
N SER A 1096 30.50 -27.51 9.43
CA SER A 1096 31.44 -27.80 8.35
C SER A 1096 32.73 -28.43 8.90
N SER A 1097 33.15 -29.56 8.33
CA SER A 1097 34.39 -30.25 8.69
C SER A 1097 35.65 -29.44 8.38
N GLU A 1098 35.61 -28.55 7.39
CA GLU A 1098 36.78 -27.79 6.90
C GLU A 1098 36.95 -26.42 7.60
N SER A 1099 35.85 -25.81 8.05
CA SER A 1099 35.85 -24.41 8.52
C SER A 1099 35.28 -24.21 9.92
N ASP A 1100 34.79 -25.28 10.57
CA ASP A 1100 33.99 -25.23 11.81
C ASP A 1100 32.80 -24.25 11.74
N LYS A 1101 32.42 -23.82 10.53
CA LYS A 1101 31.30 -22.92 10.31
C LYS A 1101 29.99 -23.64 10.63
N ARG A 1102 29.19 -23.00 11.48
CA ARG A 1102 27.86 -23.47 11.88
C ARG A 1102 26.81 -22.88 10.95
N THR A 1103 26.02 -23.73 10.32
CA THR A 1103 24.89 -23.33 9.48
C THR A 1103 23.60 -23.78 10.16
N HIS A 1104 22.73 -22.85 10.53
CA HIS A 1104 21.42 -23.18 11.11
C HIS A 1104 20.60 -24.04 10.15
N LEU A 1105 20.05 -25.15 10.68
CA LEU A 1105 19.18 -26.08 9.95
C LEU A 1105 17.71 -25.84 10.28
N TYR A 1106 17.36 -25.85 11.57
CA TYR A 1106 15.97 -25.75 12.01
C TYR A 1106 15.87 -25.46 13.52
N ALA A 1107 14.84 -24.71 13.93
CA ALA A 1107 14.52 -24.50 15.34
C ALA A 1107 13.05 -24.83 15.65
N PHE A 1108 12.84 -25.70 16.64
CA PHE A 1108 11.52 -25.87 17.26
C PHE A 1108 11.28 -24.78 18.29
N HIS A 1109 10.05 -24.28 18.34
CA HIS A 1109 9.58 -23.31 19.33
C HIS A 1109 8.42 -23.94 20.10
N THR A 1110 8.58 -24.11 21.42
CA THR A 1110 7.57 -24.71 22.29
C THR A 1110 7.87 -24.35 23.75
N THR A 1111 6.85 -24.31 24.61
CA THR A 1111 7.08 -24.22 26.05
C THR A 1111 7.49 -25.60 26.57
N PHE A 1112 8.69 -25.71 27.14
CA PHE A 1112 9.14 -26.93 27.79
C PHE A 1112 8.67 -26.95 29.24
N THR A 1113 8.15 -28.08 29.71
CA THR A 1113 7.55 -28.23 31.04
C THR A 1113 8.38 -29.08 31.99
N GLU A 1114 9.31 -29.86 31.44
CA GLU A 1114 10.14 -30.83 32.15
C GLU A 1114 11.58 -30.82 31.62
N PRO A 1115 12.55 -31.37 32.36
CA PRO A 1115 13.89 -31.61 31.85
C PRO A 1115 13.88 -32.43 30.56
N LEU A 1116 14.73 -32.06 29.61
CA LEU A 1116 14.88 -32.76 28.33
C LEU A 1116 16.10 -33.66 28.33
N TYR A 1117 15.97 -34.80 27.65
CA TYR A 1117 17.04 -35.78 27.50
C TYR A 1117 17.39 -35.91 26.02
N LEU A 1118 18.69 -35.89 25.70
CA LEU A 1118 19.19 -36.17 24.36
C LEU A 1118 18.75 -37.58 23.95
N GLY A 1119 17.94 -37.66 22.90
CA GLY A 1119 17.45 -38.90 22.32
C GLY A 1119 18.13 -39.19 20.98
N LEU A 1120 18.68 -40.40 20.86
CA LEU A 1120 19.34 -40.88 19.65
C LEU A 1120 18.65 -42.13 19.11
N ARG A 1121 18.52 -42.22 17.78
CA ARG A 1121 17.96 -43.39 17.09
C ARG A 1121 18.75 -43.76 15.85
N LEU A 1122 19.10 -45.05 15.74
CA LEU A 1122 19.91 -45.57 14.64
C LEU A 1122 19.14 -46.65 13.84
N GLN A 1123 18.97 -46.42 12.55
CA GLN A 1123 18.23 -47.35 11.67
C GLN A 1123 19.15 -48.30 10.89
N SER A 1124 20.35 -47.90 10.49
CA SER A 1124 21.26 -48.74 9.68
C SER A 1124 22.30 -49.47 10.55
N PRO A 1125 22.71 -50.72 10.26
CA PRO A 1125 23.78 -51.41 11.00
C PRO A 1125 25.16 -50.76 10.82
N THR A 1126 25.28 -49.85 9.84
CA THR A 1126 26.49 -49.06 9.59
C THR A 1126 26.42 -47.67 10.22
N ALA A 1127 25.33 -47.36 10.95
CA ALA A 1127 25.18 -46.07 11.60
C ALA A 1127 25.94 -46.03 12.92
N ALA A 1128 26.55 -44.88 13.19
CA ALA A 1128 27.22 -44.57 14.43
C ALA A 1128 26.98 -43.10 14.79
N ILE A 1129 26.88 -42.82 16.09
CA ILE A 1129 26.83 -41.46 16.62
C ILE A 1129 27.85 -41.38 17.76
N SER A 1130 28.70 -40.36 17.74
CA SER A 1130 29.68 -40.07 18.79
C SER A 1130 29.45 -38.65 19.33
N LEU A 1131 29.34 -38.53 20.65
CA LEU A 1131 29.20 -37.25 21.35
C LEU A 1131 30.59 -36.61 21.51
N LYS A 1132 30.79 -35.40 20.99
CA LYS A 1132 32.08 -34.69 21.02
C LYS A 1132 32.28 -33.88 22.28
#